data_AF-A0A953MLA0-F1
#
_entry.id   AF-A0A953MLA0-F1
#
_cell.length_a   1.000
_cell.length_b   1.000
_cell.length_c   1.000
_cell.angle_alpha   90.00
_cell.angle_beta   90.00
_cell.angle_gamma   90.00
#
_symmetry.space_group_name_H-M   'P 1'
#
loop_
_entity.id
_entity.type
_entity.pdbx_description
1 polymer ?
#
loop_
_entity_poly.entity_id
_entity_poly.type
_entity_poly.pdbx_seq_one_letter_code
_entity_poly.pdbx_strand_id
1 'polypeptide(L)'
;MSITKIYSDTVKSNHCQGSYRPRYFDYTEFRLTEVIFESVFFKDSDPEMKLLQSNFSFAYLREDKLRTIQAFDSNNEMVEFEKFTDRLKIDIQSTNLFKTGKYLSRIFRPSRYGGFYKGIRILNNHSIPGSKIDGLSLISVDLAKSLGVNDAVPNQSAQFTLFYKGGLVKGHCVYSDKITADVVIYGSDNIKSEIRFNSDHFYIAIEPVKLSNQLRLDIQSMLNLWSLFGQEQYFTWAVNGINQFQRSLKAGDLSKWFDNLSEIKPSQYDETAWTLQKAIWHKIDYRMFPGLVRQAWSIFRKSILSYAENSKSTPVFRIPVPEGKRGYFRLDIRKHNQNGDLQKSEMVTNTELDRFGNIWIHPDIIEDFLAVKGGADLDDSAGVIPIEDGKAVIYRNPNQFGEYGIHSISYDGFSPSVVNKVIGYVPYKKQLITKSDKKQKLTGNRLFDKYAAKVSAAATISYTRDNLIRTYAKISTNSANVGLAANAEMIRSSIGISNKSLMKMLIRNYNWNLERVIDSTVKEGMNCDDDMAAVSDMQTFVVENSIPLPKSIIHRLPERLSDKALTADYHPLDELFEAIKLLIHKADIDILGSGSVSKGNRVRGYIDTLEIPLIQIGIANNSNQMLDAAVNLLSDYNKSVAVMMDRTEDLPVFVREIKRREEIETIQQSLLEQFNQYTESERIDIIKCWAYEIYRSDRAVHDSILWIRGIADYTIQMLANIGVAHHIKRNGSINRYHEIKPNEHKVDTIRLWSKESIDASALSKEASVLIENRKALIGDSELNVGDECIIRDGIYSISRTVQSISRKNRGVVLRNSITLYLQ
;
A
#
# COMPACT_ATOMS: atom_id res chain seq x y z
N MET A 1 -13.27 -6.13 -42.83
CA MET A 1 -14.21 -5.25 -42.11
C MET A 1 -13.41 -4.43 -41.10
N SER A 2 -13.70 -3.13 -40.96
CA SER A 2 -13.02 -2.27 -39.98
C SER A 2 -13.52 -2.57 -38.57
N ILE A 3 -12.62 -2.68 -37.59
CA ILE A 3 -12.97 -2.76 -36.17
C ILE A 3 -13.79 -1.53 -35.81
N THR A 4 -14.95 -1.73 -35.18
CA THR A 4 -15.81 -0.62 -34.75
C THR A 4 -16.08 -0.75 -33.25
N LYS A 5 -15.64 0.25 -32.49
CA LYS A 5 -15.96 0.37 -31.06
C LYS A 5 -17.43 0.79 -30.92
N ILE A 6 -18.16 0.07 -30.08
CA ILE A 6 -19.57 0.34 -29.83
C ILE A 6 -19.69 1.38 -28.73
N TYR A 7 -20.65 2.29 -28.90
CA TYR A 7 -20.98 3.29 -27.90
C TYR A 7 -21.51 2.61 -26.62
N SER A 8 -21.03 3.08 -25.48
CA SER A 8 -21.31 2.52 -24.14
C SER A 8 -21.67 3.66 -23.19
N ASP A 9 -22.76 3.53 -22.45
CA ASP A 9 -23.16 4.51 -21.44
C ASP A 9 -22.55 4.14 -20.10
N THR A 10 -22.16 5.16 -19.32
CA THR A 10 -21.56 4.92 -18.01
C THR A 10 -22.64 4.51 -17.01
N VAL A 11 -22.55 3.29 -16.50
CA VAL A 11 -23.43 2.79 -15.43
C VAL A 11 -22.86 3.18 -14.06
N LYS A 12 -23.73 3.66 -13.15
CA LYS A 12 -23.31 3.99 -11.77
C LYS A 12 -22.90 2.73 -11.03
N SER A 13 -21.83 2.78 -10.25
CA SER A 13 -21.42 1.63 -9.43
C SER A 13 -20.64 2.02 -8.18
N ASN A 14 -20.90 1.31 -7.07
CA ASN A 14 -20.11 1.40 -5.85
C ASN A 14 -18.74 0.71 -5.95
N HIS A 15 -18.47 -0.02 -7.04
CA HIS A 15 -17.23 -0.77 -7.23
C HIS A 15 -16.25 -0.04 -8.17
N CYS A 16 -16.05 1.26 -7.94
CA CYS A 16 -15.11 2.10 -8.70
C CYS A 16 -13.86 2.44 -7.87
N GLN A 17 -12.69 2.49 -8.50
CA GLN A 17 -11.43 2.93 -7.88
C GLN A 17 -10.69 3.89 -8.82
N GLY A 18 -10.84 5.20 -8.62
CA GLY A 18 -10.30 6.19 -9.54
C GLY A 18 -10.86 6.02 -10.95
N SER A 19 -9.99 5.77 -11.94
CA SER A 19 -10.41 5.52 -13.33
C SER A 19 -10.90 4.08 -13.60
N TYR A 20 -10.84 3.17 -12.62
CA TYR A 20 -11.26 1.78 -12.76
C TYR A 20 -12.76 1.66 -12.46
N ARG A 21 -13.50 1.04 -13.38
CA ARG A 21 -14.94 0.76 -13.21
C ARG A 21 -15.35 -0.54 -13.92
N PRO A 22 -16.45 -1.20 -13.55
CA PRO A 22 -16.85 -2.48 -14.13
C PRO A 22 -17.46 -2.31 -15.53
N ARG A 23 -16.61 -2.07 -16.53
CA ARG A 23 -17.00 -1.66 -17.90
C ARG A 23 -17.88 -2.64 -18.66
N TYR A 24 -17.96 -3.90 -18.25
CA TYR A 24 -18.90 -4.84 -18.87
C TYR A 24 -20.34 -4.35 -18.77
N PHE A 25 -20.73 -3.72 -17.66
CA PHE A 25 -22.10 -3.25 -17.45
C PHE A 25 -22.46 -2.01 -18.29
N ASP A 26 -21.47 -1.32 -18.87
CA ASP A 26 -21.66 -0.10 -19.66
C ASP A 26 -22.31 -0.37 -21.05
N TYR A 27 -22.61 -1.62 -21.38
CA TYR A 27 -23.20 -1.92 -22.68
C TYR A 27 -24.65 -1.44 -22.76
N THR A 28 -24.93 -0.52 -23.69
CA THR A 28 -26.22 0.17 -23.78
C THR A 28 -27.41 -0.77 -23.98
N GLU A 29 -27.22 -1.90 -24.68
CA GLU A 29 -28.28 -2.90 -24.86
C GLU A 29 -28.70 -3.60 -23.56
N PHE A 30 -27.88 -3.55 -22.51
CA PHE A 30 -28.27 -4.07 -21.19
C PHE A 30 -29.31 -3.18 -20.50
N ARG A 31 -29.40 -1.89 -20.88
CA ARG A 31 -30.34 -0.90 -20.34
C ARG A 31 -30.26 -0.81 -18.81
N LEU A 32 -29.05 -0.71 -18.29
CA LEU A 32 -28.78 -0.56 -16.86
C LEU A 32 -28.48 0.89 -16.52
N THR A 33 -28.87 1.32 -15.31
CA THR A 33 -28.57 2.65 -14.77
C THR A 33 -27.59 2.58 -13.60
N GLU A 34 -27.67 1.52 -12.80
CA GLU A 34 -26.84 1.32 -11.61
C GLU A 34 -26.54 -0.16 -11.35
N VAL A 35 -25.33 -0.45 -10.85
CA VAL A 35 -24.91 -1.77 -10.36
C VAL A 35 -24.17 -1.67 -9.02
N ILE A 36 -24.71 -2.34 -8.00
CA ILE A 36 -24.17 -2.38 -6.64
C ILE A 36 -23.60 -3.77 -6.36
N PHE A 37 -22.36 -3.81 -5.89
CA PHE A 37 -21.67 -5.03 -5.48
C PHE A 37 -21.62 -5.13 -3.96
N GLU A 38 -21.97 -6.30 -3.43
CA GLU A 38 -21.74 -6.65 -2.02
C GLU A 38 -20.90 -7.92 -1.90
N SER A 39 -20.26 -8.11 -0.74
CA SER A 39 -19.50 -9.32 -0.40
C SER A 39 -19.93 -9.84 0.95
N VAL A 40 -20.21 -11.13 0.99
CA VAL A 40 -20.51 -11.91 2.18
C VAL A 40 -19.39 -12.92 2.34
N PHE A 41 -18.52 -12.72 3.33
CA PHE A 41 -17.44 -13.65 3.63
C PHE A 41 -17.99 -14.84 4.42
N PHE A 42 -17.49 -16.04 4.11
CA PHE A 42 -17.98 -17.30 4.70
C PHE A 42 -17.76 -17.38 6.21
N LYS A 43 -16.82 -16.60 6.76
CA LYS A 43 -16.49 -16.55 8.18
C LYS A 43 -17.31 -15.54 8.98
N ASP A 44 -17.79 -14.49 8.32
CA ASP A 44 -18.33 -13.30 8.99
C ASP A 44 -19.86 -13.25 8.96
N SER A 45 -20.49 -14.07 8.13
CA SER A 45 -21.92 -14.04 7.86
C SER A 45 -22.37 -15.39 7.30
N ASP A 46 -23.66 -15.53 7.02
CA ASP A 46 -24.24 -16.75 6.46
C ASP A 46 -24.58 -16.55 4.95
N PRO A 47 -23.72 -17.02 4.03
CA PRO A 47 -23.97 -17.00 2.58
C PRO A 47 -25.21 -17.77 2.16
N GLU A 48 -25.56 -18.84 2.87
CA GLU A 48 -26.75 -19.62 2.56
C GLU A 48 -28.00 -18.78 2.83
N MET A 49 -28.07 -18.14 4.00
CA MET A 49 -29.16 -17.21 4.31
C MET A 49 -29.23 -16.04 3.33
N LYS A 50 -28.09 -15.49 2.89
CA LYS A 50 -28.10 -14.42 1.88
C LYS A 50 -28.68 -14.92 0.55
N LEU A 51 -28.33 -16.13 0.10
CA LEU A 51 -28.87 -16.73 -1.13
C LEU A 51 -30.38 -17.00 -1.04
N LEU A 52 -30.89 -17.33 0.16
CA LEU A 52 -32.32 -17.54 0.42
C LEU A 52 -33.14 -16.23 0.41
N GLN A 53 -32.59 -15.13 0.93
CA GLN A 53 -33.29 -13.85 1.10
C GLN A 53 -33.65 -13.11 -0.21
N SER A 54 -33.17 -13.55 -1.37
CA SER A 54 -33.57 -13.07 -2.72
C SER A 54 -33.37 -11.57 -3.03
N ASN A 55 -32.65 -10.81 -2.20
CA ASN A 55 -32.46 -9.36 -2.41
C ASN A 55 -31.23 -9.03 -3.27
N PHE A 56 -31.13 -9.63 -4.46
CA PHE A 56 -30.05 -9.38 -5.42
C PHE A 56 -30.45 -9.83 -6.83
N SER A 57 -29.84 -9.21 -7.85
CA SER A 57 -30.02 -9.56 -9.26
C SER A 57 -29.13 -10.71 -9.69
N PHE A 58 -27.98 -10.92 -9.06
CA PHE A 58 -27.11 -12.05 -9.38
C PHE A 58 -26.16 -12.36 -8.24
N ALA A 59 -25.64 -13.58 -8.22
CA ALA A 59 -24.64 -13.97 -7.24
C ALA A 59 -23.66 -14.99 -7.82
N TYR A 60 -22.43 -14.97 -7.34
CA TYR A 60 -21.43 -15.99 -7.64
C TYR A 60 -20.50 -16.22 -6.45
N LEU A 61 -20.06 -17.47 -6.30
CA LEU A 61 -19.12 -17.89 -5.27
C LEU A 61 -17.69 -17.66 -5.78
N ARG A 62 -16.81 -17.10 -4.93
CA ARG A 62 -15.41 -16.89 -5.26
C ARG A 62 -14.55 -17.00 -4.01
N GLU A 63 -13.57 -17.90 -4.02
CA GLU A 63 -12.66 -18.09 -2.89
C GLU A 63 -13.46 -18.36 -1.60
N ASP A 64 -13.37 -17.47 -0.62
CA ASP A 64 -13.99 -17.54 0.69
C ASP A 64 -15.20 -16.60 0.85
N LYS A 65 -15.80 -16.15 -0.26
CA LYS A 65 -16.92 -15.22 -0.25
C LYS A 65 -17.97 -15.50 -1.31
N LEU A 66 -19.19 -15.07 -1.01
CA LEU A 66 -20.27 -14.87 -1.94
C LEU A 66 -20.27 -13.41 -2.39
N ARG A 67 -20.26 -13.18 -3.70
CA ARG A 67 -20.46 -11.86 -4.29
C ARG A 67 -21.88 -11.77 -4.79
N THR A 68 -22.61 -10.75 -4.37
CA THR A 68 -23.94 -10.41 -4.90
C THR A 68 -23.87 -9.13 -5.72
N ILE A 69 -24.71 -9.05 -6.73
CA ILE A 69 -24.87 -7.89 -7.61
C ILE A 69 -26.34 -7.51 -7.60
N GLN A 70 -26.63 -6.25 -7.32
CA GLN A 70 -27.93 -5.63 -7.57
C GLN A 70 -27.78 -4.76 -8.82
N ALA A 71 -28.58 -5.01 -9.85
CA ALA A 71 -28.55 -4.26 -11.10
C ALA A 71 -29.92 -3.63 -11.33
N PHE A 72 -29.93 -2.33 -11.60
CA PHE A 72 -31.14 -1.55 -11.79
C PHE A 72 -31.27 -1.10 -13.23
N ASP A 73 -32.48 -1.15 -13.77
CA ASP A 73 -32.77 -0.71 -15.13
C ASP A 73 -33.15 0.79 -15.21
N SER A 74 -33.62 1.23 -16.38
CA SER A 74 -34.05 2.62 -16.61
C SER A 74 -35.25 3.06 -15.77
N ASN A 75 -36.06 2.13 -15.28
CA ASN A 75 -37.20 2.40 -14.42
C ASN A 75 -36.82 2.33 -12.93
N ASN A 76 -35.53 2.16 -12.63
CA ASN A 76 -35.01 1.92 -11.28
C ASN A 76 -35.56 0.62 -10.65
N GLU A 77 -35.96 -0.35 -11.48
CA GLU A 77 -36.40 -1.67 -11.04
C GLU A 77 -35.19 -2.63 -11.01
N MET A 78 -35.10 -3.44 -9.96
CA MET A 78 -34.04 -4.43 -9.82
C MET A 78 -34.27 -5.57 -10.81
N VAL A 79 -33.26 -5.89 -11.62
CA VAL A 79 -33.29 -7.04 -12.54
C VAL A 79 -33.40 -8.32 -11.72
N GLU A 80 -34.40 -9.15 -12.01
CA GLU A 80 -34.58 -10.45 -11.36
C GLU A 80 -33.44 -11.43 -11.68
N PHE A 81 -33.15 -12.34 -10.75
CA PHE A 81 -32.08 -13.32 -10.87
C PHE A 81 -32.20 -14.17 -12.14
N GLU A 82 -33.41 -14.65 -12.41
CA GLU A 82 -33.72 -15.53 -13.54
C GLU A 82 -33.59 -14.81 -14.89
N LYS A 83 -33.66 -13.47 -14.91
CA LYS A 83 -33.54 -12.65 -16.12
C LYS A 83 -32.13 -12.07 -16.31
N PHE A 84 -31.26 -12.16 -15.31
CA PHE A 84 -29.99 -11.44 -15.30
C PHE A 84 -29.01 -11.91 -16.38
N THR A 85 -28.82 -13.22 -16.51
CA THR A 85 -27.91 -13.80 -17.52
C THR A 85 -28.40 -13.48 -18.93
N ASP A 86 -29.70 -13.59 -19.18
CA ASP A 86 -30.31 -13.25 -20.48
C ASP A 86 -30.19 -11.76 -20.78
N ARG A 87 -30.41 -10.90 -19.77
CA ARG A 87 -30.27 -9.45 -19.90
C ARG A 87 -28.85 -9.06 -20.25
N LEU A 88 -27.86 -9.66 -19.60
CA LEU A 88 -26.43 -9.43 -19.82
C LEU A 88 -25.84 -10.29 -20.93
N LYS A 89 -26.67 -11.06 -21.65
CA LYS A 89 -26.27 -11.95 -22.75
C LYS A 89 -25.15 -12.93 -22.32
N ILE A 90 -25.24 -13.50 -21.13
CA ILE A 90 -24.29 -14.50 -20.63
C ILE A 90 -24.94 -15.88 -20.74
N ASP A 91 -24.33 -16.78 -21.50
CA ASP A 91 -24.69 -18.20 -21.52
C ASP A 91 -23.69 -18.98 -20.65
N ILE A 92 -24.21 -19.87 -19.79
CA ILE A 92 -23.41 -20.65 -18.84
C ILE A 92 -23.74 -22.14 -19.00
N GLN A 93 -22.77 -22.89 -19.51
CA GLN A 93 -22.82 -24.34 -19.70
C GLN A 93 -21.72 -25.00 -18.89
N SER A 94 -21.85 -24.95 -17.57
CA SER A 94 -20.78 -25.36 -16.66
C SER A 94 -21.11 -26.63 -15.90
N THR A 95 -20.10 -27.45 -15.66
CA THR A 95 -20.17 -28.61 -14.76
C THR A 95 -19.69 -28.26 -13.34
N ASN A 96 -19.23 -27.01 -13.12
CA ASN A 96 -18.73 -26.52 -11.84
C ASN A 96 -19.02 -25.02 -11.66
N LEU A 97 -20.04 -24.69 -10.86
CA LEU A 97 -20.43 -23.30 -10.63
C LEU A 97 -19.40 -22.49 -9.83
N PHE A 98 -18.59 -23.14 -8.99
CA PHE A 98 -17.50 -22.47 -8.26
C PHE A 98 -16.40 -21.99 -9.22
N LYS A 99 -16.00 -22.85 -10.16
CA LYS A 99 -15.07 -22.47 -11.25
C LYS A 99 -15.66 -21.36 -12.11
N THR A 100 -16.96 -21.41 -12.37
CA THR A 100 -17.68 -20.36 -13.12
C THR A 100 -17.59 -19.01 -12.43
N GLY A 101 -17.67 -18.96 -11.09
CA GLY A 101 -17.47 -17.73 -10.32
C GLY A 101 -16.09 -17.08 -10.54
N LYS A 102 -15.02 -17.87 -10.76
CA LYS A 102 -13.70 -17.35 -11.18
C LYS A 102 -13.79 -16.61 -12.52
N TYR A 103 -14.54 -17.15 -13.48
CA TYR A 103 -14.71 -16.53 -14.80
C TYR A 103 -15.57 -15.26 -14.75
N LEU A 104 -16.69 -15.32 -14.05
CA LEU A 104 -17.59 -14.18 -13.84
C LEU A 104 -16.85 -13.03 -13.14
N SER A 105 -16.03 -13.33 -12.13
CA SER A 105 -15.19 -12.32 -11.47
C SER A 105 -14.24 -11.60 -12.44
N ARG A 106 -13.78 -12.28 -13.50
CA ARG A 106 -12.90 -11.70 -14.52
C ARG A 106 -13.64 -10.78 -15.49
N ILE A 107 -14.91 -11.06 -15.76
CA ILE A 107 -15.79 -10.25 -16.62
C ILE A 107 -16.25 -9.00 -15.87
N PHE A 108 -16.68 -9.15 -14.62
CA PHE A 108 -17.30 -8.09 -13.81
C PHE A 108 -16.32 -7.17 -13.07
N ARG A 109 -15.01 -7.49 -13.08
CA ARG A 109 -14.01 -6.68 -12.36
C ARG A 109 -13.92 -5.26 -12.92
N PRO A 110 -13.53 -4.28 -12.09
CA PRO A 110 -13.16 -2.97 -12.57
C PRO A 110 -11.97 -3.03 -13.53
N SER A 111 -12.06 -2.29 -14.63
CA SER A 111 -10.96 -2.11 -15.58
C SER A 111 -10.82 -0.64 -15.98
N ARG A 112 -9.58 -0.21 -16.21
CA ARG A 112 -9.23 1.10 -16.76
C ARG A 112 -9.53 1.15 -18.25
N TYR A 113 -9.16 0.11 -19.00
CA TYR A 113 -9.37 0.04 -20.45
C TYR A 113 -10.23 -1.17 -20.81
N GLY A 114 -11.46 -0.91 -21.24
CA GLY A 114 -12.39 -1.94 -21.66
C GLY A 114 -13.52 -1.37 -22.53
N GLY A 115 -14.16 -2.22 -23.32
CA GLY A 115 -15.27 -1.81 -24.17
C GLY A 115 -15.80 -2.92 -25.07
N PHE A 116 -16.86 -2.59 -25.80
CA PHE A 116 -17.55 -3.47 -26.72
C PHE A 116 -17.17 -3.16 -28.17
N TYR A 117 -17.04 -4.19 -28.99
CA TYR A 117 -16.60 -4.07 -30.39
C TYR A 117 -17.42 -4.94 -31.33
N LYS A 118 -17.52 -4.52 -32.60
CA LYS A 118 -17.92 -5.36 -33.73
C LYS A 118 -16.75 -5.58 -34.68
N GLY A 119 -16.79 -6.71 -35.39
CA GLY A 119 -15.85 -7.01 -36.47
C GLY A 119 -14.44 -7.36 -36.03
N ILE A 120 -14.24 -7.80 -34.78
CA ILE A 120 -12.94 -8.28 -34.28
C ILE A 120 -12.59 -9.59 -34.99
N ARG A 121 -11.42 -9.62 -35.62
CA ARG A 121 -10.84 -10.81 -36.25
C ARG A 121 -10.03 -11.58 -35.23
N ILE A 122 -10.55 -12.73 -34.84
CA ILE A 122 -9.88 -13.68 -33.96
C ILE A 122 -9.26 -14.78 -34.82
N LEU A 123 -7.98 -15.07 -34.58
CA LEU A 123 -7.31 -16.24 -35.13
C LEU A 123 -7.05 -17.24 -33.99
N ASN A 124 -7.56 -18.45 -34.12
CA ASN A 124 -7.19 -19.57 -33.23
C ASN A 124 -5.98 -20.30 -33.83
N ASN A 125 -4.83 -20.11 -33.22
CA ASN A 125 -3.56 -20.65 -33.69
C ASN A 125 -3.26 -21.97 -32.96
N HIS A 126 -3.04 -23.03 -33.72
CA HIS A 126 -2.76 -24.38 -33.21
C HIS A 126 -1.30 -24.83 -33.43
N SER A 127 -0.41 -23.92 -33.83
CA SER A 127 1.00 -24.22 -34.12
C SER A 127 1.83 -24.54 -32.86
N ILE A 128 1.39 -24.06 -31.69
CA ILE A 128 2.06 -24.27 -30.41
C ILE A 128 1.15 -25.13 -29.53
N PRO A 129 1.67 -26.20 -28.89
CA PRO A 129 0.93 -26.95 -27.89
C PRO A 129 0.44 -26.04 -26.78
N GLY A 130 -0.82 -26.20 -26.36
CA GLY A 130 -1.41 -25.38 -25.28
C GLY A 130 -0.60 -25.43 -23.98
N SER A 131 0.06 -26.56 -23.68
CA SER A 131 0.94 -26.72 -22.50
C SER A 131 2.10 -25.71 -22.45
N LYS A 132 2.56 -25.21 -23.60
CA LYS A 132 3.68 -24.26 -23.70
C LYS A 132 3.25 -22.80 -23.64
N ILE A 133 1.96 -22.52 -23.81
CA ILE A 133 1.44 -21.15 -23.99
C ILE A 133 0.13 -20.88 -23.24
N ASP A 134 -0.14 -21.66 -22.19
CA ASP A 134 -1.32 -21.46 -21.34
C ASP A 134 -1.30 -20.05 -20.73
N GLY A 135 -2.44 -19.37 -20.83
CA GLY A 135 -2.62 -18.02 -20.28
C GLY A 135 -2.02 -16.87 -21.10
N LEU A 136 -1.51 -17.09 -22.32
CA LEU A 136 -0.92 -16.03 -23.16
C LEU A 136 -1.61 -15.91 -24.54
N SER A 137 -1.73 -14.68 -25.05
CA SER A 137 -2.31 -14.36 -26.37
C SER A 137 -1.54 -13.22 -27.05
N LEU A 138 -1.77 -13.00 -28.34
CA LEU A 138 -1.35 -11.75 -29.01
C LEU A 138 -2.56 -10.86 -29.27
N ILE A 139 -2.38 -9.54 -29.13
CA ILE A 139 -3.35 -8.56 -29.63
C ILE A 139 -2.65 -7.52 -30.48
N SER A 140 -3.36 -6.93 -31.44
CA SER A 140 -2.78 -5.90 -32.28
C SER A 140 -2.56 -4.60 -31.49
N VAL A 141 -1.49 -3.87 -31.80
CA VAL A 141 -1.23 -2.54 -31.23
C VAL A 141 -2.42 -1.60 -31.51
N ASP A 142 -3.04 -1.69 -32.68
CA ASP A 142 -4.19 -0.88 -33.06
C ASP A 142 -5.41 -1.16 -32.19
N LEU A 143 -5.67 -2.42 -31.86
CA LEU A 143 -6.75 -2.79 -30.95
C LEU A 143 -6.48 -2.23 -29.54
N ALA A 144 -5.25 -2.33 -29.04
CA ALA A 144 -4.86 -1.77 -27.74
C ALA A 144 -5.05 -0.23 -27.70
N LYS A 145 -4.65 0.48 -28.75
CA LYS A 145 -4.86 1.93 -28.89
C LYS A 145 -6.34 2.29 -28.95
N SER A 146 -7.16 1.53 -29.68
CA SER A 146 -8.62 1.77 -29.76
C SER A 146 -9.34 1.59 -28.40
N LEU A 147 -8.79 0.74 -27.52
CA LEU A 147 -9.26 0.57 -26.14
C LEU A 147 -8.90 1.77 -25.24
N GLY A 148 -7.94 2.60 -25.64
CA GLY A 148 -7.50 3.81 -24.94
C GLY A 148 -6.07 3.75 -24.41
N VAL A 149 -5.30 2.69 -24.71
CA VAL A 149 -3.87 2.61 -24.38
C VAL A 149 -3.07 3.32 -25.47
N ASN A 150 -3.08 4.66 -25.45
CA ASN A 150 -2.53 5.49 -26.52
C ASN A 150 -1.01 5.29 -26.73
N ASP A 151 -0.30 4.90 -25.68
CA ASP A 151 1.14 4.63 -25.64
C ASP A 151 1.49 3.15 -25.89
N ALA A 152 0.54 2.33 -26.36
CA ALA A 152 0.79 0.93 -26.68
C ALA A 152 1.87 0.79 -27.77
N VAL A 153 2.91 0.00 -27.47
CA VAL A 153 3.98 -0.37 -28.40
C VAL A 153 4.19 -1.88 -28.44
N PRO A 154 4.81 -2.43 -29.51
CA PRO A 154 5.10 -3.86 -29.60
C PRO A 154 5.88 -4.40 -28.39
N ASN A 155 5.65 -5.68 -28.07
CA ASN A 155 6.25 -6.42 -26.94
C ASN A 155 5.82 -5.98 -25.53
N GLN A 156 5.10 -4.87 -25.38
CA GLN A 156 4.39 -4.61 -24.13
C GLN A 156 3.36 -5.69 -23.87
N SER A 157 3.10 -5.97 -22.59
CA SER A 157 2.07 -6.93 -22.20
C SER A 157 1.00 -6.30 -21.32
N ALA A 158 -0.14 -6.97 -21.29
CA ALA A 158 -1.28 -6.58 -20.47
C ALA A 158 -1.99 -7.82 -19.93
N GLN A 159 -2.67 -7.67 -18.79
CA GLN A 159 -3.74 -8.60 -18.45
C GLN A 159 -4.85 -8.47 -19.48
N PHE A 160 -5.35 -9.60 -19.95
CA PHE A 160 -6.31 -9.66 -21.05
C PHE A 160 -7.60 -10.37 -20.64
N THR A 161 -8.72 -9.83 -21.10
CA THR A 161 -10.02 -10.48 -21.08
C THR A 161 -10.68 -10.27 -22.44
N LEU A 162 -11.11 -11.36 -23.07
CA LEU A 162 -11.95 -11.34 -24.27
C LEU A 162 -13.14 -12.25 -24.03
N PHE A 163 -14.35 -11.68 -24.15
CA PHE A 163 -15.59 -12.41 -23.96
C PHE A 163 -16.47 -12.25 -25.20
N TYR A 164 -16.79 -13.37 -25.83
CA TYR A 164 -17.46 -13.43 -27.13
C TYR A 164 -18.25 -14.72 -27.28
N LYS A 165 -18.91 -14.90 -28.43
CA LYS A 165 -19.76 -16.07 -28.74
C LYS A 165 -19.06 -17.42 -28.62
N GLY A 166 -17.75 -17.48 -28.86
CA GLY A 166 -16.95 -18.70 -28.71
C GLY A 166 -16.56 -19.03 -27.27
N GLY A 167 -16.60 -18.06 -26.37
CA GLY A 167 -16.32 -18.25 -24.94
C GLY A 167 -15.57 -17.09 -24.29
N LEU A 168 -14.98 -17.37 -23.13
CA LEU A 168 -14.10 -16.45 -22.41
C LEU A 168 -12.62 -16.83 -22.61
N VAL A 169 -11.81 -15.88 -23.04
CA VAL A 169 -10.35 -15.95 -22.95
C VAL A 169 -9.90 -15.04 -21.82
N LYS A 170 -9.10 -15.61 -20.91
CA LYS A 170 -8.52 -14.89 -19.77
C LYS A 170 -7.06 -15.26 -19.61
N GLY A 171 -6.26 -14.28 -19.19
CA GLY A 171 -4.83 -14.46 -18.96
C GLY A 171 -4.13 -13.14 -19.23
N HIS A 172 -3.02 -13.20 -19.94
CA HIS A 172 -2.25 -12.06 -20.41
C HIS A 172 -2.19 -12.04 -21.95
N CYS A 173 -1.83 -10.89 -22.50
CA CYS A 173 -1.50 -10.75 -23.90
C CYS A 173 -0.22 -9.94 -24.10
N VAL A 174 0.40 -10.09 -25.28
CA VAL A 174 1.50 -9.27 -25.77
C VAL A 174 1.02 -8.49 -26.98
N TYR A 175 1.40 -7.22 -27.06
CA TYR A 175 1.06 -6.35 -28.18
C TYR A 175 1.95 -6.65 -29.38
N SER A 176 1.35 -6.80 -30.54
CA SER A 176 2.04 -7.07 -31.80
C SER A 176 1.60 -6.10 -32.89
N ASP A 177 2.57 -5.64 -33.67
CA ASP A 177 2.41 -4.88 -34.92
C ASP A 177 2.50 -5.77 -36.17
N LYS A 178 2.75 -7.08 -36.01
CA LYS A 178 2.98 -8.02 -37.12
C LYS A 178 1.77 -8.85 -37.48
N ILE A 179 0.87 -9.11 -36.53
CA ILE A 179 -0.28 -9.98 -36.75
C ILE A 179 -1.30 -9.31 -37.67
N THR A 180 -1.86 -10.08 -38.60
CA THR A 180 -2.94 -9.58 -39.47
C THR A 180 -4.31 -9.66 -38.81
N ALA A 181 -4.47 -10.49 -37.77
CA ALA A 181 -5.67 -10.57 -36.94
C ALA A 181 -5.63 -9.51 -35.83
N ASP A 182 -6.76 -9.27 -35.17
CA ASP A 182 -6.82 -8.32 -34.06
C ASP A 182 -6.47 -9.01 -32.73
N VAL A 183 -6.78 -10.30 -32.64
CA VAL A 183 -6.41 -11.19 -31.53
C VAL A 183 -5.96 -12.54 -32.08
N VAL A 184 -4.82 -13.05 -31.60
CA VAL A 184 -4.41 -14.45 -31.77
C VAL A 184 -4.52 -15.16 -30.43
N ILE A 185 -5.32 -16.22 -30.41
CA ILE A 185 -5.47 -17.13 -29.26
C ILE A 185 -4.72 -18.41 -29.62
N TYR A 186 -3.91 -18.93 -28.70
CA TYR A 186 -3.18 -20.16 -28.94
C TYR A 186 -3.91 -21.35 -28.34
N GLY A 187 -4.38 -22.27 -29.16
CA GLY A 187 -5.10 -23.47 -28.74
C GLY A 187 -6.54 -23.20 -28.30
N SER A 188 -7.43 -24.14 -28.61
CA SER A 188 -8.84 -24.09 -28.19
C SER A 188 -9.01 -24.18 -26.66
N ASP A 189 -8.06 -24.81 -25.96
CA ASP A 189 -8.16 -25.04 -24.51
C ASP A 189 -8.00 -23.74 -23.69
N ASN A 190 -7.44 -22.70 -24.30
CA ASN A 190 -7.39 -21.35 -23.74
C ASN A 190 -8.74 -20.62 -23.81
N ILE A 191 -9.71 -21.14 -24.57
CA ILE A 191 -11.08 -20.63 -24.65
C ILE A 191 -11.96 -21.40 -23.67
N LYS A 192 -12.44 -20.72 -22.63
CA LYS A 192 -13.36 -21.29 -21.64
C LYS A 192 -14.77 -21.26 -22.21
N SER A 193 -15.08 -22.26 -23.03
CA SER A 193 -16.32 -22.38 -23.80
C SER A 193 -17.56 -22.65 -22.94
N GLU A 194 -17.39 -22.96 -21.64
CA GLU A 194 -18.45 -23.13 -20.66
C GLU A 194 -19.15 -21.82 -20.25
N ILE A 195 -18.59 -20.67 -20.63
CA ILE A 195 -19.22 -19.36 -20.45
C ILE A 195 -19.07 -18.55 -21.73
N ARG A 196 -20.18 -18.07 -22.31
CA ARG A 196 -20.19 -17.41 -23.62
C ARG A 196 -20.96 -16.10 -23.58
N PHE A 197 -20.53 -15.16 -24.41
CA PHE A 197 -21.28 -13.93 -24.64
C PHE A 197 -22.27 -14.18 -25.78
N ASN A 198 -23.56 -14.29 -25.46
CA ASN A 198 -24.65 -14.52 -26.41
C ASN A 198 -25.02 -13.24 -27.18
N SER A 199 -24.01 -12.65 -27.82
CA SER A 199 -24.08 -11.49 -28.68
C SER A 199 -23.10 -11.69 -29.83
N ASP A 200 -23.35 -11.05 -30.98
CA ASP A 200 -22.39 -11.01 -32.09
C ASP A 200 -21.28 -9.97 -31.87
N HIS A 201 -21.22 -9.35 -30.69
CA HIS A 201 -20.19 -8.40 -30.29
C HIS A 201 -19.15 -9.03 -29.38
N PHE A 202 -18.08 -8.29 -29.14
CA PHE A 202 -16.94 -8.71 -28.34
C PHE A 202 -16.77 -7.74 -27.18
N TYR A 203 -16.72 -8.25 -25.96
CA TYR A 203 -16.22 -7.47 -24.82
C TYR A 203 -14.72 -7.72 -24.66
N ILE A 204 -13.95 -6.65 -24.62
CA ILE A 204 -12.50 -6.70 -24.48
C ILE A 204 -12.08 -5.77 -23.34
N ALA A 205 -11.21 -6.25 -22.46
CA ALA A 205 -10.58 -5.43 -21.43
C ALA A 205 -9.08 -5.75 -21.33
N ILE A 206 -8.27 -4.71 -21.20
CA ILE A 206 -6.81 -4.80 -21.04
C ILE A 206 -6.31 -3.95 -19.88
N GLU A 207 -5.34 -4.48 -19.14
CA GLU A 207 -4.60 -3.71 -18.12
C GLU A 207 -3.11 -3.85 -18.40
N PRO A 208 -2.43 -2.80 -18.90
CA PRO A 208 -0.99 -2.84 -19.11
C PRO A 208 -0.26 -3.26 -17.83
N VAL A 209 0.59 -4.28 -17.94
CA VAL A 209 1.48 -4.66 -16.84
C VAL A 209 2.78 -3.87 -16.95
N LYS A 210 3.48 -3.70 -15.82
CA LYS A 210 4.74 -2.97 -15.75
C LYS A 210 5.74 -3.73 -14.89
N LEU A 211 7.01 -3.58 -15.22
CA LEU A 211 8.12 -4.02 -14.39
C LEU A 211 8.03 -3.35 -13.02
N SER A 212 7.98 -4.15 -11.95
CA SER A 212 8.23 -3.61 -10.62
C SER A 212 9.73 -3.46 -10.41
N ASN A 213 10.16 -2.21 -10.20
CA ASN A 213 11.56 -1.90 -9.89
C ASN A 213 11.97 -2.26 -8.46
N GLN A 214 11.04 -2.71 -7.63
CA GLN A 214 11.28 -3.14 -6.27
C GLN A 214 10.78 -4.57 -6.06
N LEU A 215 11.66 -5.43 -5.56
CA LEU A 215 11.32 -6.73 -5.02
C LEU A 215 11.54 -6.70 -3.51
N ARG A 216 10.49 -7.05 -2.76
CA ARG A 216 10.60 -7.37 -1.33
C ARG A 216 10.33 -8.85 -1.15
N LEU A 217 11.23 -9.55 -0.49
CA LEU A 217 11.00 -10.94 -0.12
C LEU A 217 9.84 -11.01 0.86
N ASP A 218 8.98 -11.99 0.67
CA ASP A 218 8.08 -12.44 1.73
C ASP A 218 8.81 -13.48 2.60
N ILE A 219 8.35 -13.63 3.85
CA ILE A 219 8.94 -14.57 4.81
C ILE A 219 9.01 -16.01 4.28
N GLN A 220 8.03 -16.48 3.50
CA GLN A 220 8.03 -17.85 2.95
C GLN A 220 9.16 -18.02 1.93
N SER A 221 9.29 -17.10 0.98
CA SER A 221 10.40 -17.09 0.03
C SER A 221 11.77 -16.97 0.71
N MET A 222 11.89 -16.11 1.73
CA MET A 222 13.14 -15.94 2.48
C MET A 222 13.56 -17.25 3.17
N LEU A 223 12.62 -17.98 3.78
CA LEU A 223 12.89 -19.27 4.42
C LEU A 223 13.27 -20.33 3.38
N ASN A 224 12.53 -20.41 2.27
CA ASN A 224 12.80 -21.37 1.19
C ASN A 224 14.16 -21.13 0.52
N LEU A 225 14.59 -19.88 0.40
CA LEU A 225 15.86 -19.48 -0.20
C LEU A 225 16.98 -19.31 0.83
N TRP A 226 16.74 -19.62 2.12
CA TRP A 226 17.69 -19.33 3.20
C TRP A 226 19.08 -19.91 2.96
N SER A 227 19.15 -21.16 2.48
CA SER A 227 20.43 -21.82 2.20
C SER A 227 21.16 -21.27 0.96
N LEU A 228 20.52 -20.42 0.13
CA LEU A 228 21.19 -19.77 -1.00
C LEU A 228 21.88 -18.47 -0.60
N PHE A 229 21.21 -17.63 0.20
CA PHE A 229 21.71 -16.29 0.50
C PHE A 229 22.30 -16.16 1.91
N GLY A 230 21.78 -16.92 2.87
CA GLY A 230 22.20 -16.89 4.27
C GLY A 230 21.76 -15.64 5.05
N GLN A 231 21.92 -15.72 6.37
CA GLN A 231 21.54 -14.70 7.34
C GLN A 231 22.24 -13.36 7.10
N GLU A 232 23.56 -13.37 6.90
CA GLU A 232 24.37 -12.16 6.72
C GLU A 232 23.94 -11.33 5.51
N GLN A 233 23.58 -12.00 4.41
CA GLN A 233 23.15 -11.31 3.20
C GLN A 233 21.74 -10.72 3.35
N TYR A 234 20.80 -11.44 3.97
CA TYR A 234 19.49 -10.88 4.30
C TYR A 234 19.62 -9.66 5.23
N PHE A 235 20.51 -9.72 6.22
CA PHE A 235 20.80 -8.59 7.08
C PHE A 235 21.43 -7.42 6.29
N THR A 236 22.39 -7.71 5.40
CA THR A 236 23.02 -6.71 4.52
C THR A 236 21.99 -6.03 3.61
N TRP A 237 21.02 -6.78 3.11
CA TRP A 237 19.91 -6.22 2.32
C TRP A 237 19.03 -5.27 3.14
N ALA A 238 18.72 -5.62 4.39
CA ALA A 238 18.02 -4.72 5.30
C ALA A 238 18.84 -3.44 5.60
N VAL A 239 20.16 -3.58 5.83
CA VAL A 239 21.11 -2.45 5.99
C VAL A 239 21.07 -1.54 4.78
N ASN A 240 21.21 -2.09 3.58
CA ASN A 240 21.20 -1.32 2.34
C ASN A 240 19.86 -0.60 2.12
N GLY A 241 18.73 -1.27 2.39
CA GLY A 241 17.40 -0.67 2.31
C GLY A 241 17.22 0.50 3.26
N ILE A 242 17.61 0.35 4.53
CA ILE A 242 17.52 1.42 5.54
C ILE A 242 18.44 2.59 5.18
N ASN A 243 19.68 2.29 4.77
CA ASN A 243 20.63 3.31 4.32
C ASN A 243 20.11 4.09 3.11
N GLN A 244 19.40 3.44 2.19
CA GLN A 244 18.81 4.11 1.03
C GLN A 244 17.75 5.13 1.45
N PHE A 245 16.90 4.80 2.44
CA PHE A 245 15.95 5.74 3.02
C PHE A 245 16.64 6.91 3.73
N GLN A 246 17.67 6.64 4.55
CA GLN A 246 18.43 7.68 5.24
C GLN A 246 19.12 8.63 4.23
N ARG A 247 19.74 8.10 3.17
CA ARG A 247 20.33 8.90 2.09
C ARG A 247 19.28 9.74 1.37
N SER A 248 18.14 9.15 1.03
CA SER A 248 17.04 9.87 0.35
C SER A 248 16.48 11.00 1.22
N LEU A 249 16.33 10.76 2.53
CA LEU A 249 15.91 11.78 3.49
C LEU A 249 16.88 12.96 3.56
N LYS A 250 18.20 12.69 3.60
CA LYS A 250 19.22 13.74 3.65
C LYS A 250 19.37 14.47 2.31
N ALA A 251 19.20 13.75 1.20
CA ALA A 251 19.27 14.31 -0.15
C ALA A 251 18.06 15.18 -0.53
N GLY A 252 16.92 15.05 0.15
CA GLY A 252 15.68 15.72 -0.24
C GLY A 252 14.85 14.95 -1.27
N ASP A 253 15.23 13.70 -1.56
CA ASP A 253 14.69 12.86 -2.62
C ASP A 253 13.43 12.08 -2.19
N LEU A 254 12.49 12.75 -1.51
CA LEU A 254 11.27 12.11 -1.03
C LEU A 254 10.35 11.67 -2.20
N SER A 255 10.36 12.42 -3.31
CA SER A 255 9.53 12.15 -4.49
C SER A 255 9.80 10.80 -5.14
N LYS A 256 10.99 10.22 -4.97
CA LYS A 256 11.32 8.87 -5.46
C LYS A 256 10.51 7.76 -4.77
N TRP A 257 9.98 8.05 -3.59
CA TRP A 257 9.32 7.07 -2.74
C TRP A 257 7.82 7.30 -2.61
N PHE A 258 7.36 8.49 -2.96
CA PHE A 258 6.00 8.92 -2.75
C PHE A 258 5.48 9.65 -3.98
N ASP A 259 4.60 8.97 -4.71
CA ASP A 259 3.85 9.58 -5.81
C ASP A 259 3.07 10.80 -5.29
N ASN A 260 3.04 11.87 -6.08
CA ASN A 260 2.27 13.10 -5.83
C ASN A 260 2.74 14.01 -4.67
N LEU A 261 3.90 13.79 -4.04
CA LEU A 261 4.38 14.73 -3.01
C LEU A 261 4.51 16.18 -3.51
N SER A 262 4.87 16.34 -4.78
CA SER A 262 4.96 17.62 -5.48
C SER A 262 3.82 17.86 -6.45
N GLU A 263 2.71 17.10 -6.38
CA GLU A 263 1.53 17.18 -7.27
C GLU A 263 0.20 17.28 -6.47
N ILE A 264 0.03 18.34 -5.68
CA ILE A 264 -1.27 18.75 -5.16
C ILE A 264 -2.02 19.51 -6.26
N LYS A 265 -3.21 19.05 -6.66
CA LYS A 265 -4.03 19.84 -7.58
C LYS A 265 -4.53 21.10 -6.89
N PRO A 266 -4.71 22.23 -7.62
CA PRO A 266 -5.23 23.47 -7.05
C PRO A 266 -6.48 23.29 -6.16
N SER A 267 -7.43 22.46 -6.58
CA SER A 267 -8.66 22.18 -5.81
C SER A 267 -8.44 21.38 -4.53
N GLN A 268 -7.32 20.67 -4.39
CA GLN A 268 -7.02 19.75 -3.28
C GLN A 268 -6.13 20.37 -2.20
N TYR A 269 -5.64 21.59 -2.43
CA TYR A 269 -4.65 22.22 -1.56
C TYR A 269 -5.23 22.53 -0.17
N ASP A 270 -6.43 23.10 -0.12
CA ASP A 270 -7.09 23.43 1.16
C ASP A 270 -7.64 22.18 1.86
N GLU A 271 -7.94 21.11 1.11
CA GLU A 271 -8.40 19.82 1.64
C GLU A 271 -7.26 18.95 2.21
N THR A 272 -6.02 19.20 1.77
CA THR A 272 -4.85 18.43 2.19
C THR A 272 -4.53 18.66 3.68
N ALA A 273 -4.59 17.59 4.47
CA ALA A 273 -4.17 17.61 5.88
C ALA A 273 -2.67 17.32 6.09
N TRP A 274 -1.92 17.01 5.02
CA TRP A 274 -0.49 16.67 5.09
C TRP A 274 0.42 17.89 5.16
N THR A 275 0.84 18.25 6.38
CA THR A 275 1.78 19.36 6.66
C THR A 275 3.05 19.30 5.83
N LEU A 276 3.73 18.15 5.77
CA LEU A 276 4.95 17.98 4.97
C LEU A 276 4.72 18.26 3.48
N GLN A 277 3.60 17.81 2.92
CA GLN A 277 3.27 18.01 1.50
C GLN A 277 3.00 19.49 1.21
N LYS A 278 2.26 20.18 2.09
CA LYS A 278 2.08 21.64 2.02
C LYS A 278 3.42 22.37 2.08
N ALA A 279 4.29 22.01 3.02
CA ALA A 279 5.61 22.63 3.14
C ALA A 279 6.44 22.48 1.85
N ILE A 280 6.53 21.26 1.30
CA ILE A 280 7.21 20.99 0.01
C ILE A 280 6.58 21.79 -1.13
N TRP A 281 5.25 21.90 -1.14
CA TRP A 281 4.52 22.68 -2.15
C TRP A 281 4.87 24.18 -2.08
N HIS A 282 5.07 24.71 -0.89
CA HIS A 282 5.55 26.08 -0.66
C HIS A 282 7.07 26.25 -0.90
N LYS A 283 7.76 25.23 -1.44
CA LYS A 283 9.21 25.21 -1.64
C LYS A 283 10.00 25.38 -0.35
N ILE A 284 9.42 25.00 0.80
CA ILE A 284 10.16 24.90 2.05
C ILE A 284 11.09 23.69 1.95
N ASP A 285 12.38 23.91 2.16
CA ASP A 285 13.32 22.81 2.35
C ASP A 285 13.07 22.18 3.73
N TYR A 286 12.36 21.06 3.74
CA TYR A 286 12.02 20.36 4.97
C TYR A 286 13.26 19.94 5.78
N ARG A 287 14.44 19.82 5.14
CA ARG A 287 15.69 19.42 5.77
C ARG A 287 16.25 20.50 6.69
N MET A 288 15.73 21.72 6.65
CA MET A 288 16.12 22.78 7.57
C MET A 288 15.35 22.72 8.90
N PHE A 289 14.27 21.94 8.98
CA PHE A 289 13.34 21.97 10.11
C PHE A 289 13.18 20.58 10.76
N PRO A 290 13.61 20.39 12.02
CA PRO A 290 13.57 19.10 12.71
C PRO A 290 12.20 18.41 12.67
N GLY A 291 11.12 19.16 12.79
CA GLY A 291 9.76 18.64 12.83
C GLY A 291 9.29 18.09 11.50
N LEU A 292 9.69 18.73 10.39
CA LEU A 292 9.41 18.23 9.06
C LEU A 292 10.29 17.02 8.71
N VAL A 293 11.56 16.99 9.12
CA VAL A 293 12.42 15.80 9.02
C VAL A 293 11.82 14.61 9.77
N ARG A 294 11.27 14.85 10.97
CA ARG A 294 10.58 13.82 11.76
C ARG A 294 9.34 13.28 11.05
N GLN A 295 8.54 14.16 10.44
CA GLN A 295 7.39 13.74 9.64
C GLN A 295 7.83 12.88 8.44
N ALA A 296 8.83 13.34 7.69
CA ALA A 296 9.37 12.60 6.55
C ALA A 296 9.93 11.24 6.95
N TRP A 297 10.70 11.18 8.04
CA TRP A 297 11.24 9.93 8.57
C TRP A 297 10.15 8.97 9.05
N SER A 298 9.10 9.47 9.70
CA SER A 298 7.96 8.63 10.15
C SER A 298 7.32 7.86 8.98
N ILE A 299 7.22 8.49 7.81
CA ILE A 299 6.67 7.84 6.61
C ILE A 299 7.61 6.71 6.13
N PHE A 300 8.92 6.96 6.07
CA PHE A 300 9.90 5.91 5.74
C PHE A 300 9.92 4.79 6.78
N ARG A 301 9.85 5.15 8.06
CA ARG A 301 9.84 4.22 9.20
C ARG A 301 8.72 3.22 9.08
N LYS A 302 7.53 3.62 8.64
CA LYS A 302 6.40 2.68 8.41
C LYS A 302 6.75 1.60 7.38
N SER A 303 7.49 1.95 6.32
CA SER A 303 7.98 0.97 5.34
C SER A 303 9.13 0.13 5.90
N ILE A 304 10.08 0.75 6.60
CA ILE A 304 11.25 0.07 7.19
C ILE A 304 10.83 -0.95 8.27
N LEU A 305 9.82 -0.63 9.09
CA LEU A 305 9.30 -1.56 10.10
C LEU A 305 8.88 -2.89 9.50
N SER A 306 8.31 -2.87 8.28
CA SER A 306 7.91 -4.09 7.58
C SER A 306 9.07 -5.03 7.26
N TYR A 307 10.33 -4.57 7.35
CA TYR A 307 11.51 -5.43 7.18
C TYR A 307 11.64 -6.45 8.33
N ALA A 308 11.02 -6.18 9.48
CA ALA A 308 10.90 -7.11 10.59
C ALA A 308 9.44 -7.50 10.83
N GLU A 309 8.57 -6.54 11.15
CA GLU A 309 7.24 -6.78 11.72
C GLU A 309 6.12 -5.91 11.13
N ASN A 310 4.87 -6.32 11.35
CA ASN A 310 3.68 -5.53 11.01
C ASN A 310 3.26 -4.60 12.17
N SER A 311 2.14 -3.89 12.01
CA SER A 311 1.61 -2.96 13.02
C SER A 311 1.17 -3.61 14.34
N LYS A 312 1.06 -4.94 14.38
CA LYS A 312 0.75 -5.74 15.57
C LYS A 312 1.99 -6.43 16.15
N SER A 313 3.19 -5.96 15.78
CA SER A 313 4.49 -6.55 16.15
C SER A 313 4.62 -8.03 15.78
N THR A 314 3.90 -8.48 14.75
CA THR A 314 4.02 -9.84 14.22
C THR A 314 5.10 -9.88 13.14
N PRO A 315 6.03 -10.84 13.17
CA PRO A 315 7.08 -10.98 12.16
C PRO A 315 6.55 -11.20 10.73
N VAL A 316 7.11 -10.47 9.76
CA VAL A 316 6.73 -10.51 8.33
C VAL A 316 7.89 -10.47 7.34
N PHE A 317 9.08 -9.96 7.74
CA PHE A 317 10.32 -9.95 6.95
C PHE A 317 10.21 -9.45 5.50
N ARG A 318 9.62 -8.27 5.27
CA ARG A 318 9.52 -7.64 3.93
C ARG A 318 10.83 -6.97 3.49
N ILE A 319 11.94 -7.70 3.55
CA ILE A 319 13.30 -7.21 3.26
C ILE A 319 13.43 -6.89 1.75
N PRO A 320 13.92 -5.70 1.37
CA PRO A 320 14.13 -5.34 -0.04
C PRO A 320 15.32 -6.11 -0.60
N VAL A 321 15.23 -6.61 -1.83
CA VAL A 321 16.35 -7.25 -2.51
C VAL A 321 17.05 -6.22 -3.41
N PRO A 322 18.37 -5.98 -3.26
CA PRO A 322 19.13 -5.10 -4.14
C PRO A 322 18.97 -5.51 -5.61
N GLU A 323 18.59 -4.54 -6.46
CA GLU A 323 18.28 -4.73 -7.88
C GLU A 323 17.24 -5.81 -8.20
N GLY A 324 16.55 -6.35 -7.18
CA GLY A 324 15.52 -7.34 -7.35
C GLY A 324 14.29 -6.74 -8.05
N LYS A 325 13.78 -7.47 -9.04
CA LYS A 325 12.62 -7.05 -9.84
C LYS A 325 11.45 -8.02 -9.68
N ARG A 326 10.24 -7.54 -9.98
CA ARG A 326 9.09 -8.41 -10.22
C ARG A 326 8.61 -8.24 -11.65
N GLY A 327 8.60 -9.35 -12.38
CA GLY A 327 8.08 -9.45 -13.74
C GLY A 327 7.05 -10.57 -13.83
N TYR A 328 6.72 -10.95 -15.05
CA TYR A 328 5.79 -12.04 -15.34
C TYR A 328 6.40 -13.01 -16.34
N PHE A 329 6.14 -14.31 -16.17
CA PHE A 329 6.63 -15.32 -17.10
C PHE A 329 6.06 -15.13 -18.51
N ARG A 330 6.87 -15.34 -19.54
CA ARG A 330 6.42 -15.32 -20.94
C ARG A 330 7.18 -16.36 -21.73
N LEU A 331 6.47 -17.10 -22.57
CA LEU A 331 7.12 -17.75 -23.70
C LEU A 331 7.66 -16.65 -24.63
N ASP A 332 8.87 -16.81 -25.15
CA ASP A 332 9.41 -15.87 -26.15
C ASP A 332 8.63 -15.97 -27.46
N ILE A 333 7.66 -15.07 -27.60
CA ILE A 333 6.79 -14.95 -28.78
C ILE A 333 7.08 -13.68 -29.58
N ARG A 334 8.18 -12.98 -29.31
CA ARG A 334 8.50 -11.68 -29.95
C ARG A 334 8.75 -11.82 -31.46
N LYS A 335 9.26 -12.99 -31.88
CA LYS A 335 9.41 -13.37 -33.28
C LYS A 335 8.30 -14.32 -33.69
N HIS A 336 7.32 -13.77 -34.39
CA HIS A 336 6.21 -14.50 -34.98
C HIS A 336 5.87 -13.92 -36.36
N ASN A 337 5.25 -14.75 -37.20
CA ASN A 337 4.73 -14.33 -38.50
C ASN A 337 3.35 -13.63 -38.38
N GLN A 338 2.73 -13.26 -39.49
CA GLN A 338 1.42 -12.61 -39.54
C GLN A 338 0.26 -13.42 -38.92
N ASN A 339 0.42 -14.73 -38.77
CA ASN A 339 -0.55 -15.64 -38.15
C ASN A 339 -0.25 -15.88 -36.65
N GLY A 340 0.82 -15.30 -36.12
CA GLY A 340 1.29 -15.57 -34.76
C GLY A 340 2.11 -16.85 -34.61
N ASP A 341 2.49 -17.54 -35.70
CA ASP A 341 3.33 -18.73 -35.59
C ASP A 341 4.75 -18.34 -35.18
N LEU A 342 5.32 -19.05 -34.21
CA LEU A 342 6.67 -18.77 -33.72
C LEU A 342 7.71 -18.98 -34.81
N GLN A 343 8.63 -18.03 -34.89
CA GLN A 343 9.87 -18.18 -35.63
C GLN A 343 10.99 -18.57 -34.67
N LYS A 344 12.15 -18.94 -35.22
CA LYS A 344 13.34 -19.28 -34.43
C LYS A 344 13.66 -18.12 -33.47
N SER A 345 13.74 -18.43 -32.16
CA SER A 345 14.15 -17.45 -31.16
C SER A 345 15.62 -17.06 -31.41
N GLU A 346 15.92 -15.79 -31.22
CA GLU A 346 17.27 -15.23 -31.28
C GLU A 346 17.80 -14.87 -29.90
N MET A 347 17.11 -15.31 -28.83
CA MET A 347 17.59 -15.07 -27.48
C MET A 347 18.99 -15.66 -27.32
N VAL A 348 19.92 -14.82 -26.88
CA VAL A 348 21.29 -15.21 -26.59
C VAL A 348 21.35 -16.10 -25.34
N THR A 349 20.45 -15.87 -24.40
CA THR A 349 20.30 -16.61 -23.14
C THR A 349 18.97 -17.36 -23.10
N ASN A 350 18.85 -18.33 -22.20
CA ASN A 350 17.60 -19.06 -22.02
C ASN A 350 16.47 -18.20 -21.42
N THR A 351 16.81 -17.09 -20.77
CA THR A 351 15.86 -16.13 -20.20
C THR A 351 16.28 -14.68 -20.44
N GLU A 352 15.34 -13.76 -20.57
CA GLU A 352 15.56 -12.32 -20.69
C GLU A 352 14.49 -11.56 -19.91
N LEU A 353 14.87 -10.52 -19.17
CA LEU A 353 13.94 -9.60 -18.52
C LEU A 353 13.96 -8.25 -19.24
N ASP A 354 12.83 -7.87 -19.83
CA ASP A 354 12.71 -6.59 -20.53
C ASP A 354 12.22 -5.44 -19.63
N ARG A 355 12.34 -4.22 -20.15
CA ARG A 355 11.86 -2.98 -19.51
C ARG A 355 10.35 -2.94 -19.24
N PHE A 356 9.56 -3.81 -19.89
CA PHE A 356 8.10 -3.88 -19.71
C PHE A 356 7.71 -4.87 -18.61
N GLY A 357 8.66 -5.66 -18.11
CA GLY A 357 8.45 -6.62 -17.03
C GLY A 357 8.06 -8.01 -17.53
N ASN A 358 8.35 -8.31 -18.78
CA ASN A 358 8.27 -9.67 -19.32
C ASN A 358 9.56 -10.42 -19.01
N ILE A 359 9.43 -11.60 -18.41
CA ILE A 359 10.49 -12.59 -18.28
C ILE A 359 10.31 -13.54 -19.47
N TRP A 360 10.94 -13.20 -20.59
CA TRP A 360 10.96 -14.03 -21.79
C TRP A 360 11.76 -15.30 -21.52
N ILE A 361 11.19 -16.43 -21.89
CA ILE A 361 11.75 -17.77 -21.68
C ILE A 361 11.81 -18.48 -23.03
N HIS A 362 12.96 -19.09 -23.31
CA HIS A 362 13.18 -19.79 -24.57
C HIS A 362 12.19 -20.96 -24.75
N PRO A 363 11.59 -21.14 -25.95
CA PRO A 363 10.56 -22.17 -26.19
C PRO A 363 10.96 -23.62 -25.91
N ASP A 364 12.26 -23.91 -25.99
CA ASP A 364 12.79 -25.26 -25.77
C ASP A 364 12.80 -25.67 -24.30
N ILE A 365 12.81 -24.71 -23.36
CA ILE A 365 12.92 -25.01 -21.92
C ILE A 365 11.67 -24.64 -21.12
N ILE A 366 10.65 -24.07 -21.75
CA ILE A 366 9.50 -23.46 -21.03
C ILE A 366 8.79 -24.44 -20.11
N GLU A 367 8.57 -25.69 -20.55
CA GLU A 367 7.83 -26.69 -19.77
C GLU A 367 8.59 -27.06 -18.50
N ASP A 368 9.88 -27.41 -18.63
CA ASP A 368 10.76 -27.69 -17.48
C ASP A 368 10.92 -26.46 -16.58
N PHE A 369 11.00 -25.27 -17.17
CA PHE A 369 11.16 -24.02 -16.46
C PHE A 369 9.96 -23.72 -15.54
N LEU A 370 8.73 -23.90 -16.05
CA LEU A 370 7.49 -23.67 -15.30
C LEU A 370 7.21 -24.82 -14.32
N ALA A 371 7.53 -26.06 -14.71
CA ALA A 371 7.35 -27.26 -13.91
C ALA A 371 8.05 -27.18 -12.55
N VAL A 372 9.32 -26.76 -12.52
CA VAL A 372 10.08 -26.61 -11.27
C VAL A 372 9.49 -25.53 -10.34
N LYS A 373 8.73 -24.57 -10.88
CA LYS A 373 8.15 -23.44 -10.14
C LYS A 373 6.70 -23.70 -9.71
N GLY A 374 6.40 -24.96 -9.39
CA GLY A 374 5.07 -25.38 -8.94
C GLY A 374 4.05 -25.49 -10.07
N GLY A 375 4.47 -25.58 -11.33
CA GLY A 375 3.56 -25.55 -12.48
C GLY A 375 3.00 -24.15 -12.72
N ALA A 376 3.89 -23.16 -12.79
CA ALA A 376 3.51 -21.77 -13.01
C ALA A 376 2.87 -21.55 -14.39
N ASP A 377 1.95 -20.60 -14.47
CA ASP A 377 1.31 -20.19 -15.73
C ASP A 377 2.07 -18.99 -16.34
N LEU A 378 1.84 -18.71 -17.63
CA LEU A 378 2.45 -17.53 -18.29
C LEU A 378 1.80 -16.20 -17.87
N ASP A 379 0.77 -16.19 -17.05
CA ASP A 379 0.24 -14.98 -16.42
C ASP A 379 0.70 -14.79 -14.96
N ASP A 380 1.49 -15.71 -14.42
CA ASP A 380 2.03 -15.62 -13.06
C ASP A 380 3.16 -14.59 -12.94
N SER A 381 3.16 -13.88 -11.81
CA SER A 381 4.24 -12.96 -11.44
C SER A 381 5.39 -13.71 -10.77
N ALA A 382 6.62 -13.24 -11.00
CA ALA A 382 7.82 -13.86 -10.48
C ALA A 382 8.81 -12.82 -9.91
N GLY A 383 9.48 -13.19 -8.83
CA GLY A 383 10.66 -12.48 -8.34
C GLY A 383 11.89 -12.84 -9.16
N VAL A 384 12.68 -11.84 -9.53
CA VAL A 384 13.96 -11.98 -10.23
C VAL A 384 15.03 -11.32 -9.39
N ILE A 385 15.96 -12.12 -8.87
CA ILE A 385 17.09 -11.65 -8.07
C ILE A 385 18.35 -11.80 -8.93
N PRO A 386 18.97 -10.70 -9.40
CA PRO A 386 20.22 -10.77 -10.14
C PRO A 386 21.33 -11.33 -9.24
N ILE A 387 22.11 -12.26 -9.77
CA ILE A 387 23.27 -12.86 -9.10
C ILE A 387 24.50 -12.81 -10.01
N GLU A 388 25.64 -13.26 -9.50
CA GLU A 388 26.92 -13.33 -10.21
C GLU A 388 26.83 -14.16 -11.52
N ASP A 389 27.82 -13.98 -12.42
CA ASP A 389 27.95 -14.67 -13.71
C ASP A 389 26.80 -14.47 -14.71
N GLY A 390 26.12 -13.33 -14.68
CA GLY A 390 25.01 -13.04 -15.61
C GLY A 390 23.82 -13.98 -15.41
N LYS A 391 23.56 -14.38 -14.17
CA LYS A 391 22.46 -15.27 -13.79
C LYS A 391 21.45 -14.55 -12.90
N ALA A 392 20.28 -15.14 -12.74
CA ALA A 392 19.30 -14.73 -11.73
C ALA A 392 18.65 -15.93 -11.04
N VAL A 393 18.31 -15.74 -9.76
CA VAL A 393 17.36 -16.59 -9.04
C VAL A 393 15.95 -16.14 -9.40
N ILE A 394 15.15 -17.04 -9.97
CA ILE A 394 13.78 -16.77 -10.42
C ILE A 394 12.80 -17.71 -9.73
N TYR A 395 11.75 -17.16 -9.10
CA TYR A 395 10.75 -17.92 -8.33
C TYR A 395 9.35 -17.28 -8.41
N ARG A 396 8.29 -18.09 -8.23
CA ARG A 396 6.89 -17.67 -8.11
C ARG A 396 6.51 -17.50 -6.63
N ASN A 397 5.52 -16.67 -6.33
CA ASN A 397 4.88 -16.62 -5.01
C ASN A 397 3.42 -17.08 -5.06
N PRO A 398 2.94 -17.87 -4.06
CA PRO A 398 3.71 -18.56 -3.03
C PRO A 398 4.57 -19.70 -3.62
N ASN A 399 5.62 -20.13 -2.91
CA ASN A 399 6.48 -21.25 -3.29
C ASN A 399 6.71 -22.26 -2.15
N GLN A 400 6.97 -23.51 -2.50
CA GLN A 400 7.49 -24.53 -1.59
C GLN A 400 9.03 -24.59 -1.68
N PHE A 401 9.65 -25.26 -0.70
CA PHE A 401 11.09 -25.52 -0.70
C PHE A 401 11.52 -26.19 -2.02
N GLY A 402 12.48 -25.58 -2.73
CA GLY A 402 12.97 -26.05 -4.03
C GLY A 402 12.21 -25.56 -5.26
N GLU A 403 11.15 -24.76 -5.10
CA GLU A 403 10.40 -24.16 -6.22
C GLU A 403 10.99 -22.82 -6.68
N TYR A 404 12.21 -22.87 -7.19
CA TYR A 404 12.94 -21.76 -7.77
C TYR A 404 13.90 -22.28 -8.86
N GLY A 405 14.53 -21.40 -9.62
CA GLY A 405 15.62 -21.78 -10.51
C GLY A 405 16.69 -20.72 -10.66
N ILE A 406 17.93 -21.15 -10.88
CA ILE A 406 19.04 -20.28 -11.27
C ILE A 406 19.22 -20.37 -12.79
N HIS A 407 19.04 -19.25 -13.49
CA HIS A 407 19.03 -19.19 -14.94
C HIS A 407 20.01 -18.14 -15.46
N SER A 408 20.67 -18.41 -16.59
CA SER A 408 21.36 -17.37 -17.34
C SER A 408 20.33 -16.38 -17.88
N ILE A 409 20.58 -15.09 -17.66
CA ILE A 409 19.61 -14.02 -17.94
C ILE A 409 20.29 -12.85 -18.64
N SER A 410 19.57 -12.27 -19.60
CA SER A 410 19.89 -10.97 -20.18
C SER A 410 18.85 -9.92 -19.76
N TYR A 411 19.23 -8.64 -19.82
CA TYR A 411 18.36 -7.53 -19.44
C TYR A 411 18.23 -6.55 -20.61
N ASP A 412 17.00 -6.25 -21.02
CA ASP A 412 16.71 -5.28 -22.08
C ASP A 412 16.22 -3.96 -21.50
N GLY A 413 16.88 -2.87 -21.90
CA GLY A 413 16.58 -1.50 -21.47
C GLY A 413 17.12 -1.13 -20.08
N PHE A 414 17.80 -2.03 -19.38
CA PHE A 414 18.51 -1.74 -18.12
C PHE A 414 19.60 -2.79 -17.83
N SER A 415 20.44 -2.52 -16.84
CA SER A 415 21.41 -3.49 -16.31
C SER A 415 21.50 -3.36 -14.80
N PRO A 416 21.51 -4.47 -14.04
CA PRO A 416 21.70 -4.42 -12.59
C PRO A 416 23.05 -3.80 -12.24
N SER A 417 23.05 -2.73 -11.46
CA SER A 417 24.29 -2.12 -10.97
C SER A 417 24.93 -2.90 -9.82
N VAL A 418 24.15 -3.77 -9.17
CA VAL A 418 24.57 -4.63 -8.06
C VAL A 418 24.00 -6.03 -8.31
N VAL A 419 24.80 -7.04 -8.02
CA VAL A 419 24.39 -8.45 -8.06
C VAL A 419 24.49 -9.06 -6.66
N ASN A 420 23.71 -10.12 -6.42
CA ASN A 420 23.65 -10.81 -5.14
C ASN A 420 24.50 -12.10 -5.17
N LYS A 421 25.05 -12.49 -4.02
CA LYS A 421 25.98 -13.62 -3.92
C LYS A 421 25.23 -14.91 -3.57
N VAL A 422 25.51 -16.00 -4.27
CA VAL A 422 24.97 -17.32 -3.88
C VAL A 422 26.03 -18.04 -3.03
N ILE A 423 25.72 -18.33 -1.78
CA ILE A 423 26.66 -18.94 -0.82
C ILE A 423 26.38 -20.43 -0.54
N GLY A 424 25.31 -20.98 -1.12
CA GLY A 424 24.93 -22.37 -0.89
C GLY A 424 23.99 -22.91 -1.96
N TYR A 425 23.28 -23.98 -1.62
CA TYR A 425 22.46 -24.73 -2.57
C TYR A 425 21.15 -25.19 -1.93
N VAL A 426 20.07 -25.04 -2.69
CA VAL A 426 18.76 -25.61 -2.37
C VAL A 426 18.41 -26.59 -3.50
N PRO A 427 18.15 -27.87 -3.22
CA PRO A 427 17.78 -28.82 -4.28
C PRO A 427 16.50 -28.38 -4.98
N TYR A 428 16.48 -28.45 -6.31
CA TYR A 428 15.25 -28.25 -7.07
C TYR A 428 14.23 -29.33 -6.68
N LYS A 429 12.99 -28.91 -6.50
CA LYS A 429 11.89 -29.83 -6.25
C LYS A 429 11.74 -30.71 -7.48
N LYS A 430 12.03 -32.01 -7.34
CA LYS A 430 11.76 -32.98 -8.40
C LYS A 430 10.25 -33.11 -8.52
N GLN A 431 9.69 -32.77 -9.68
CA GLN A 431 8.31 -33.13 -9.95
C GLN A 431 8.20 -34.65 -9.96
N LEU A 432 7.44 -35.20 -9.03
CA LEU A 432 6.76 -36.46 -9.28
C LEU A 432 5.72 -36.11 -10.33
N ILE A 433 5.88 -36.60 -11.57
CA ILE A 433 4.81 -36.60 -12.54
C ILE A 433 3.74 -37.51 -11.96
N THR A 434 2.90 -36.98 -11.08
CA THR A 434 1.59 -37.57 -10.82
C THR A 434 0.86 -37.39 -12.12
N LYS A 435 0.96 -38.39 -13.00
CA LYS A 435 -0.06 -38.60 -14.01
C LYS A 435 -1.35 -38.57 -13.20
N SER A 436 -2.14 -37.52 -13.38
CA SER A 436 -3.55 -37.56 -13.00
C SER A 436 -4.19 -38.55 -13.96
N ASP A 437 -3.83 -39.82 -13.80
CA ASP A 437 -4.61 -40.94 -14.25
C ASP A 437 -5.87 -40.83 -13.38
N LYS A 438 -6.80 -39.97 -13.80
CA LYS A 438 -8.21 -40.36 -13.80
C LYS A 438 -8.31 -41.55 -14.76
N LYS A 439 -7.64 -42.65 -14.42
CA LYS A 439 -8.01 -43.96 -14.90
C LYS A 439 -9.38 -44.13 -14.28
N GLN A 440 -10.42 -43.82 -15.07
CA GLN A 440 -11.64 -44.61 -15.01
C GLN A 440 -11.16 -46.04 -14.80
N LYS A 441 -11.55 -46.66 -13.67
CA LYS A 441 -11.28 -48.07 -13.46
C LYS A 441 -11.89 -48.77 -14.67
N LEU A 442 -11.04 -49.06 -15.66
CA LEU A 442 -11.46 -49.77 -16.84
C LEU A 442 -11.91 -51.12 -16.30
N THR A 443 -13.18 -51.42 -16.54
CA THR A 443 -13.78 -52.68 -16.12
C THR A 443 -13.18 -53.87 -16.89
N GLY A 444 -12.39 -53.58 -17.94
CA GLY A 444 -11.87 -54.56 -18.89
C GLY A 444 -12.86 -54.85 -20.01
N ASN A 445 -14.10 -54.38 -19.89
CA ASN A 445 -15.13 -54.50 -20.92
C ASN A 445 -15.14 -53.23 -21.78
N ARG A 446 -14.55 -53.31 -22.97
CA ARG A 446 -14.44 -52.19 -23.92
C ARG A 446 -15.78 -51.53 -24.29
N LEU A 447 -16.91 -52.25 -24.27
CA LEU A 447 -18.22 -51.69 -24.58
C LEU A 447 -18.74 -50.90 -23.37
N PHE A 448 -18.66 -51.49 -22.18
CA PHE A 448 -19.05 -50.82 -20.94
C PHE A 448 -18.16 -49.62 -20.64
N ASP A 449 -16.84 -49.72 -20.83
CA ASP A 449 -15.91 -48.61 -20.63
C ASP A 449 -16.19 -47.47 -21.63
N LYS A 450 -16.54 -47.79 -22.89
CA LYS A 450 -17.00 -46.78 -23.87
C LYS A 450 -18.36 -46.18 -23.52
N TYR A 451 -19.29 -46.97 -23.01
CA TYR A 451 -20.61 -46.50 -22.56
C TYR A 451 -20.47 -45.63 -21.31
N ALA A 452 -19.72 -46.08 -20.30
CA ALA A 452 -19.42 -45.33 -19.08
C ALA A 452 -18.66 -44.04 -19.37
N ALA A 453 -17.70 -44.04 -20.31
CA ALA A 453 -17.05 -42.82 -20.78
C ALA A 453 -18.03 -41.86 -21.50
N LYS A 454 -19.00 -42.38 -22.27
CA LYS A 454 -20.07 -41.57 -22.88
C LYS A 454 -21.07 -41.03 -21.87
N VAL A 455 -21.42 -41.81 -20.84
CA VAL A 455 -22.36 -41.45 -19.78
C VAL A 455 -21.70 -40.56 -18.71
N SER A 456 -20.37 -40.64 -18.54
CA SER A 456 -19.61 -39.78 -17.64
C SER A 456 -19.29 -38.39 -18.20
N ALA A 457 -19.84 -38.02 -19.37
CA ALA A 457 -19.87 -36.62 -19.77
C ALA A 457 -20.69 -35.87 -18.72
N ALA A 458 -20.01 -35.22 -17.78
CA ALA A 458 -20.64 -34.61 -16.62
C ALA A 458 -21.77 -33.68 -17.07
N ALA A 459 -22.98 -33.92 -16.57
CA ALA A 459 -24.14 -33.12 -16.91
C ALA A 459 -23.89 -31.65 -16.52
N THR A 460 -24.26 -30.73 -17.42
CA THR A 460 -24.20 -29.30 -17.14
C THR A 460 -25.15 -28.96 -16.00
N ILE A 461 -24.68 -28.15 -15.06
CA ILE A 461 -25.44 -27.67 -13.91
C ILE A 461 -26.09 -26.34 -14.31
N SER A 462 -27.42 -26.24 -14.18
CA SER A 462 -28.12 -24.97 -14.42
C SER A 462 -27.68 -23.92 -13.40
N TYR A 463 -27.51 -22.67 -13.85
CA TYR A 463 -27.08 -21.57 -12.99
C TYR A 463 -28.27 -21.00 -12.20
N THR A 464 -28.70 -21.72 -11.17
CA THR A 464 -29.82 -21.33 -10.30
C THR A 464 -29.34 -21.05 -8.88
N ARG A 465 -30.17 -20.35 -8.08
CA ARG A 465 -29.90 -20.12 -6.66
C ARG A 465 -29.75 -21.43 -5.89
N ASP A 466 -30.64 -22.40 -6.13
CA ASP A 466 -30.57 -23.72 -5.50
C ASP A 466 -29.24 -24.43 -5.78
N ASN A 467 -28.76 -24.36 -7.02
CA ASN A 467 -27.48 -24.98 -7.39
C ASN A 467 -26.28 -24.19 -6.83
N LEU A 468 -26.39 -22.88 -6.65
CA LEU A 468 -25.39 -22.09 -5.92
C LEU A 468 -25.35 -22.47 -4.44
N ILE A 469 -26.50 -22.68 -3.79
CA ILE A 469 -26.57 -23.15 -2.39
C ILE A 469 -25.94 -24.54 -2.27
N ARG A 470 -26.29 -25.49 -3.18
CA ARG A 470 -25.66 -26.83 -3.21
C ARG A 470 -24.15 -26.76 -3.45
N THR A 471 -23.72 -25.86 -4.32
CA THR A 471 -22.28 -25.61 -4.56
C THR A 471 -21.62 -25.04 -3.32
N TYR A 472 -22.26 -24.08 -2.64
CA TYR A 472 -21.79 -23.50 -1.39
C TYR A 472 -21.65 -24.58 -0.30
N ALA A 473 -22.68 -25.38 -0.05
CA ALA A 473 -22.63 -26.47 0.93
C ALA A 473 -21.49 -27.48 0.66
N LYS A 474 -21.22 -27.75 -0.63
CA LYS A 474 -20.09 -28.60 -1.03
C LYS A 474 -18.73 -27.95 -0.76
N ILE A 475 -18.57 -26.65 -0.99
CA ILE A 475 -17.28 -25.97 -0.76
C ILE A 475 -17.07 -25.59 0.70
N SER A 476 -18.13 -25.32 1.47
CA SER A 476 -18.05 -24.94 2.89
C SER A 476 -17.65 -26.12 3.77
N THR A 477 -17.92 -27.35 3.31
CA THR A 477 -17.44 -28.58 3.94
C THR A 477 -15.99 -28.92 3.59
N ASN A 478 -15.37 -28.21 2.64
CA ASN A 478 -13.98 -28.43 2.26
C ASN A 478 -13.03 -27.81 3.30
N SER A 479 -12.11 -28.61 3.84
CA SER A 479 -11.11 -28.14 4.81
C SER A 479 -9.95 -27.34 4.18
N ALA A 480 -9.95 -27.20 2.84
CA ALA A 480 -8.89 -26.57 2.06
C ALA A 480 -8.54 -25.15 2.54
N ASN A 481 -7.29 -24.95 2.98
CA ASN A 481 -6.81 -23.66 3.41
C ASN A 481 -5.35 -23.42 2.99
N VAL A 482 -5.18 -22.62 1.93
CA VAL A 482 -3.86 -22.22 1.40
C VAL A 482 -2.98 -21.56 2.47
N GLY A 483 -3.58 -20.76 3.36
CA GLY A 483 -2.85 -20.09 4.44
C GLY A 483 -2.28 -21.07 5.46
N LEU A 484 -3.04 -22.10 5.86
CA LEU A 484 -2.55 -23.16 6.75
C LEU A 484 -1.45 -23.99 6.10
N ALA A 485 -1.63 -24.38 4.83
CA ALA A 485 -0.61 -25.12 4.08
C ALA A 485 0.69 -24.30 3.93
N ALA A 486 0.60 -23.01 3.57
CA ALA A 486 1.76 -22.11 3.50
C ALA A 486 2.41 -21.88 4.87
N ASN A 487 1.63 -21.80 5.96
CA ASN A 487 2.18 -21.73 7.30
C ASN A 487 2.96 -22.99 7.68
N ALA A 488 2.45 -24.17 7.34
CA ALA A 488 3.14 -25.44 7.53
C ALA A 488 4.44 -25.52 6.71
N GLU A 489 4.46 -24.98 5.47
CA GLU A 489 5.68 -24.83 4.67
C GLU A 489 6.73 -23.98 5.38
N MET A 490 6.32 -22.84 5.94
CA MET A 490 7.22 -21.96 6.67
C MET A 490 7.78 -22.62 7.92
N ILE A 491 6.95 -23.37 8.67
CA ILE A 491 7.38 -24.12 9.85
C ILE A 491 8.47 -25.12 9.48
N ARG A 492 8.22 -26.02 8.51
CA ARG A 492 9.24 -27.00 8.10
C ARG A 492 10.51 -26.36 7.53
N SER A 493 10.37 -25.27 6.77
CA SER A 493 11.52 -24.55 6.20
C SER A 493 12.35 -23.86 7.29
N SER A 494 11.70 -23.33 8.34
CA SER A 494 12.38 -22.77 9.50
C SER A 494 13.15 -23.84 10.28
N ILE A 495 12.57 -25.04 10.48
CA ILE A 495 13.28 -26.19 11.06
C ILE A 495 14.50 -26.56 10.20
N GLY A 496 14.38 -26.47 8.87
CA GLY A 496 15.48 -26.73 7.94
C GLY A 496 16.69 -25.81 8.07
N ILE A 497 16.53 -24.63 8.68
CA ILE A 497 17.64 -23.70 8.95
C ILE A 497 18.61 -24.31 9.96
N SER A 498 18.09 -24.91 11.04
CA SER A 498 18.89 -25.51 12.11
C SER A 498 19.08 -27.02 11.97
N ASN A 499 18.12 -27.72 11.38
CA ASN A 499 18.13 -29.18 11.24
C ASN A 499 17.59 -29.65 9.86
N LYS A 500 18.49 -29.67 8.87
CA LYS A 500 18.19 -30.14 7.50
C LYS A 500 17.72 -31.59 7.44
N SER A 501 18.19 -32.46 8.33
CA SER A 501 17.81 -33.87 8.36
C SER A 501 16.35 -34.04 8.79
N LEU A 502 15.96 -33.34 9.86
CA LEU A 502 14.59 -33.32 10.35
C LEU A 502 13.62 -32.73 9.33
N MET A 503 13.97 -31.62 8.68
CA MET A 503 13.15 -31.06 7.59
C MET A 503 12.93 -32.09 6.47
N LYS A 504 13.98 -32.80 6.03
CA LYS A 504 13.84 -33.85 5.00
C LYS A 504 12.92 -34.98 5.45
N MET A 505 13.00 -35.37 6.73
CA MET A 505 12.11 -36.39 7.30
C MET A 505 10.66 -35.91 7.33
N LEU A 506 10.41 -34.66 7.75
CA LEU A 506 9.07 -34.07 7.75
C LEU A 506 8.48 -33.98 6.34
N ILE A 507 9.27 -33.52 5.36
CA ILE A 507 8.83 -33.47 3.94
C ILE A 507 8.48 -34.86 3.42
N ARG A 508 9.26 -35.89 3.80
CA ARG A 508 9.03 -37.27 3.35
C ARG A 508 7.79 -37.90 3.98
N ASN A 509 7.60 -37.69 5.29
CA ASN A 509 6.56 -38.34 6.06
C ASN A 509 5.21 -37.60 5.98
N TYR A 510 5.24 -36.28 5.77
CA TYR A 510 4.06 -35.41 5.67
C TYR A 510 4.11 -34.65 4.35
N ASN A 511 3.72 -35.32 3.27
CA ASN A 511 3.77 -34.76 1.93
C ASN A 511 2.39 -34.25 1.50
N TRP A 512 2.31 -32.95 1.17
CA TRP A 512 1.12 -32.34 0.57
C TRP A 512 1.46 -31.58 -0.70
N ASN A 513 0.48 -31.43 -1.58
CA ASN A 513 0.61 -30.67 -2.81
C ASN A 513 -0.05 -29.29 -2.66
N LEU A 514 0.76 -28.23 -2.57
CA LEU A 514 0.25 -26.86 -2.42
C LEU A 514 -0.61 -26.42 -3.62
N GLU A 515 -0.27 -26.82 -4.84
CA GLU A 515 -1.08 -26.49 -6.02
C GLU A 515 -2.45 -27.19 -5.95
N ARG A 516 -2.51 -28.43 -5.45
CA ARG A 516 -3.79 -29.12 -5.22
C ARG A 516 -4.64 -28.39 -4.17
N VAL A 517 -4.04 -27.90 -3.09
CA VAL A 517 -4.74 -27.09 -2.08
C VAL A 517 -5.23 -25.76 -2.68
N ILE A 518 -4.38 -25.07 -3.47
CA ILE A 518 -4.77 -23.85 -4.19
C ILE A 518 -5.94 -24.14 -5.11
N ASP A 519 -5.85 -25.17 -5.94
CA ASP A 519 -6.90 -25.57 -6.88
C ASP A 519 -8.21 -25.89 -6.16
N SER A 520 -8.15 -26.61 -5.05
CA SER A 520 -9.30 -26.88 -4.21
C SER A 520 -9.92 -25.60 -3.66
N THR A 521 -9.14 -24.64 -3.16
CA THR A 521 -9.65 -23.39 -2.58
C THR A 521 -10.12 -22.38 -3.64
N VAL A 522 -9.48 -22.30 -4.82
CA VAL A 522 -9.68 -21.18 -5.77
C VAL A 522 -10.07 -21.57 -7.19
N LYS A 523 -9.97 -22.84 -7.60
CA LYS A 523 -10.29 -23.29 -8.97
C LYS A 523 -11.49 -24.24 -9.00
N GLU A 524 -11.42 -25.36 -8.29
CA GLU A 524 -12.32 -26.50 -8.52
C GLU A 524 -13.23 -26.84 -7.33
N GLY A 525 -12.91 -26.42 -6.10
CA GLY A 525 -13.70 -26.83 -4.92
C GLY A 525 -13.60 -28.32 -4.64
N MET A 526 -12.48 -28.97 -5.01
CA MET A 526 -12.25 -30.40 -4.79
C MET A 526 -11.86 -30.69 -3.35
N ASN A 527 -12.22 -31.88 -2.86
CA ASN A 527 -11.73 -32.38 -1.58
C ASN A 527 -10.19 -32.48 -1.61
N CYS A 528 -9.53 -31.88 -0.61
CA CYS A 528 -8.10 -32.03 -0.35
C CYS A 528 -7.82 -32.40 1.12
N ASP A 529 -8.72 -33.17 1.73
CA ASP A 529 -8.64 -33.54 3.15
C ASP A 529 -7.36 -34.31 3.44
N ASP A 530 -6.86 -35.14 2.51
CA ASP A 530 -5.57 -35.84 2.67
C ASP A 530 -4.39 -34.86 2.80
N ASP A 531 -4.37 -33.78 2.00
CA ASP A 531 -3.32 -32.74 2.12
C ASP A 531 -3.44 -31.99 3.44
N MET A 532 -4.67 -31.63 3.82
CA MET A 532 -4.94 -30.87 5.03
C MET A 532 -4.71 -31.71 6.30
N ALA A 533 -4.96 -33.02 6.23
CA ALA A 533 -4.59 -34.00 7.25
C ALA A 533 -3.07 -34.06 7.37
N ALA A 534 -2.32 -34.22 6.27
CA ALA A 534 -0.86 -34.21 6.31
C ALA A 534 -0.29 -32.90 6.90
N VAL A 535 -0.90 -31.75 6.58
CA VAL A 535 -0.56 -30.44 7.17
C VAL A 535 -0.81 -30.44 8.68
N SER A 536 -1.99 -30.87 9.12
CA SER A 536 -2.38 -30.90 10.54
C SER A 536 -1.54 -31.90 11.34
N ASP A 537 -1.29 -33.07 10.79
CA ASP A 537 -0.50 -34.15 11.41
C ASP A 537 0.95 -33.72 11.57
N MET A 538 1.52 -33.02 10.59
CA MET A 538 2.87 -32.46 10.68
C MET A 538 2.97 -31.43 11.81
N GLN A 539 2.03 -30.47 11.87
CA GLN A 539 2.02 -29.45 12.92
C GLN A 539 1.83 -30.07 14.31
N THR A 540 0.96 -31.07 14.41
CA THR A 540 0.71 -31.81 15.66
C THR A 540 1.96 -32.60 16.07
N PHE A 541 2.60 -33.31 15.14
CA PHE A 541 3.86 -34.03 15.38
C PHE A 541 4.96 -33.10 15.89
N VAL A 542 5.12 -31.92 15.28
CA VAL A 542 6.11 -30.92 15.70
C VAL A 542 5.90 -30.50 17.16
N VAL A 543 4.66 -30.25 17.57
CA VAL A 543 4.33 -29.83 18.93
C VAL A 543 4.44 -30.99 19.92
N GLU A 544 3.88 -32.15 19.62
CA GLU A 544 3.87 -33.32 20.53
C GLU A 544 5.28 -33.88 20.77
N ASN A 545 6.16 -33.81 19.77
CA ASN A 545 7.55 -34.24 19.91
C ASN A 545 8.46 -33.11 20.41
N SER A 546 7.89 -31.97 20.84
CA SER A 546 8.64 -30.83 21.37
C SER A 546 9.78 -30.40 20.44
N ILE A 547 9.54 -30.37 19.12
CA ILE A 547 10.53 -29.88 18.16
C ILE A 547 10.65 -28.36 18.33
N PRO A 548 11.85 -27.82 18.68
CA PRO A 548 12.00 -26.39 18.91
C PRO A 548 11.73 -25.57 17.65
N LEU A 549 10.88 -24.54 17.77
CA LEU A 549 10.57 -23.59 16.70
C LEU A 549 11.11 -22.19 17.01
N PRO A 550 11.49 -21.38 15.99
CA PRO A 550 11.81 -19.99 16.23
C PRO A 550 10.58 -19.22 16.72
N LYS A 551 10.80 -18.30 17.66
CA LYS A 551 9.78 -17.40 18.21
C LYS A 551 9.07 -16.63 17.10
N SER A 552 9.82 -16.31 16.04
CA SER A 552 9.32 -15.58 14.89
C SER A 552 8.25 -16.31 14.06
N ILE A 553 8.04 -17.62 14.24
CA ILE A 553 7.09 -18.43 13.45
C ILE A 553 5.97 -19.04 14.28
N ILE A 554 6.01 -19.01 15.62
CA ILE A 554 5.00 -19.67 16.48
C ILE A 554 3.58 -19.21 16.16
N HIS A 555 3.39 -17.91 15.91
CA HIS A 555 2.09 -17.32 15.55
C HIS A 555 1.49 -17.87 14.24
N ARG A 556 2.24 -18.68 13.48
CA ARG A 556 1.78 -19.35 12.25
C ARG A 556 1.12 -20.69 12.51
N LEU A 557 1.31 -21.26 13.71
CA LEU A 557 0.55 -22.42 14.15
C LEU A 557 -0.91 -22.02 14.42
N PRO A 558 -1.86 -22.96 14.30
CA PRO A 558 -3.19 -22.78 14.84
C PRO A 558 -3.12 -22.46 16.34
N GLU A 559 -4.02 -21.60 16.83
CA GLU A 559 -4.06 -21.12 18.23
C GLU A 559 -4.06 -22.29 19.24
N ARG A 560 -4.78 -23.38 18.94
CA ARG A 560 -4.81 -24.60 19.77
C ARG A 560 -3.42 -25.26 19.99
N LEU A 561 -2.47 -24.99 19.10
CA LEU A 561 -1.12 -25.56 19.07
C LEU A 561 -0.04 -24.55 19.48
N SER A 562 -0.26 -23.25 19.26
CA SER A 562 0.76 -22.21 19.52
C SER A 562 1.22 -22.19 20.97
N ASP A 563 0.29 -22.35 21.92
CA ASP A 563 0.58 -22.23 23.36
C ASP A 563 1.36 -23.44 23.91
N LYS A 564 1.39 -24.53 23.15
CA LYS A 564 2.07 -25.78 23.52
C LYS A 564 3.41 -25.95 22.79
N ALA A 565 3.71 -25.10 21.81
CA ALA A 565 4.89 -25.24 20.99
C ALA A 565 6.17 -24.89 21.78
N LEU A 566 7.19 -25.75 21.70
CA LEU A 566 8.50 -25.46 22.28
C LEU A 566 9.21 -24.38 21.46
N THR A 567 9.68 -23.34 22.13
CA THR A 567 10.48 -22.28 21.49
C THR A 567 11.96 -22.64 21.55
N ALA A 568 12.69 -22.45 20.46
CA ALA A 568 14.14 -22.56 20.46
C ALA A 568 14.77 -21.44 21.31
N ASP A 569 15.79 -21.77 22.11
CA ASP A 569 16.55 -20.78 22.90
C ASP A 569 17.35 -19.85 21.99
N TYR A 570 17.95 -20.42 20.93
CA TYR A 570 18.66 -19.70 19.90
C TYR A 570 18.27 -20.24 18.51
N HIS A 571 17.92 -19.33 17.60
CA HIS A 571 17.60 -19.65 16.21
C HIS A 571 18.07 -18.52 15.28
N PRO A 572 18.77 -18.81 14.16
CA PRO A 572 19.27 -17.79 13.22
C PRO A 572 18.19 -16.83 12.68
N LEU A 573 16.96 -17.32 12.52
CA LEU A 573 15.81 -16.48 12.14
C LEU A 573 15.45 -15.44 13.20
N ASP A 574 15.47 -15.81 14.48
CA ASP A 574 15.16 -14.90 15.60
C ASP A 574 16.31 -13.90 15.81
N GLU A 575 17.55 -14.34 15.61
CA GLU A 575 18.71 -13.43 15.62
C GLU A 575 18.62 -12.41 14.48
N LEU A 576 18.27 -12.83 13.26
CA LEU A 576 18.03 -11.89 12.15
C LEU A 576 16.90 -10.90 12.47
N PHE A 577 15.81 -11.38 13.06
CA PHE A 577 14.69 -10.53 13.47
C PHE A 577 15.13 -9.43 14.44
N GLU A 578 15.81 -9.80 15.52
CA GLU A 578 16.29 -8.87 16.52
C GLU A 578 17.40 -7.95 15.98
N ALA A 579 18.30 -8.45 15.13
CA ALA A 579 19.30 -7.63 14.47
C ALA A 579 18.67 -6.54 13.58
N ILE A 580 17.63 -6.88 12.81
CA ILE A 580 16.89 -5.89 12.01
C ILE A 580 16.20 -4.88 12.93
N LYS A 581 15.57 -5.30 14.03
CA LYS A 581 14.95 -4.37 14.98
C LYS A 581 15.97 -3.41 15.61
N LEU A 582 17.13 -3.91 16.02
CA LEU A 582 18.23 -3.08 16.52
C LEU A 582 18.73 -2.10 15.45
N LEU A 583 18.81 -2.53 14.19
CA LEU A 583 19.19 -1.68 13.08
C LEU A 583 18.17 -0.57 12.82
N ILE A 584 16.87 -0.87 12.89
CA ILE A 584 15.79 0.13 12.79
C ILE A 584 15.90 1.13 13.94
N HIS A 585 16.10 0.65 15.16
CA HIS A 585 16.28 1.51 16.33
C HIS A 585 17.52 2.39 16.22
N LYS A 586 18.64 1.85 15.74
CA LYS A 586 19.84 2.61 15.43
C LYS A 586 19.57 3.69 14.38
N ALA A 587 18.84 3.36 13.32
CA ALA A 587 18.49 4.34 12.28
C ALA A 587 17.58 5.46 12.83
N ASP A 588 16.64 5.13 13.74
CA ASP A 588 15.85 6.13 14.46
C ASP A 588 16.75 7.07 15.27
N ILE A 589 17.76 6.54 15.99
CA ILE A 589 18.74 7.37 16.73
C ILE A 589 19.59 8.20 15.77
N ASP A 590 20.11 7.62 14.68
CA ASP A 590 20.98 8.33 13.74
C ASP A 590 20.25 9.51 13.06
N ILE A 591 18.92 9.40 12.87
CA ILE A 591 18.09 10.47 12.27
C ILE A 591 17.53 11.42 13.33
N LEU A 592 16.84 10.90 14.33
CA LEU A 592 16.08 11.68 15.31
C LEU A 592 16.82 11.92 16.63
N GLY A 593 17.94 11.24 16.88
CA GLY A 593 18.62 11.17 18.18
C GLY A 593 17.79 10.46 19.25
N SER A 594 18.34 10.35 20.46
CA SER A 594 17.61 9.85 21.65
C SER A 594 17.91 10.69 22.90
N GLY A 595 17.20 10.45 23.99
CA GLY A 595 17.37 11.21 25.24
C GLY A 595 16.78 12.62 25.21
N SER A 596 16.94 13.36 26.31
CA SER A 596 16.38 14.69 26.53
C SER A 596 17.46 15.76 26.56
N VAL A 597 17.23 16.86 25.85
CA VAL A 597 18.10 18.05 25.90
C VAL A 597 18.10 18.64 27.32
N SER A 598 16.93 18.73 27.96
CA SER A 598 16.79 19.34 29.29
C SER A 598 17.40 18.51 30.41
N LYS A 599 17.51 17.19 30.27
CA LYS A 599 18.19 16.30 31.24
C LYS A 599 19.69 16.12 30.93
N GLY A 600 20.23 16.77 29.88
CA GLY A 600 21.65 16.68 29.50
C GLY A 600 22.10 15.31 28.98
N ASN A 601 21.18 14.37 28.73
CA ASN A 601 21.48 13.01 28.29
C ASN A 601 21.14 12.78 26.80
N ARG A 602 21.14 13.85 26.02
CA ARG A 602 20.82 13.84 24.58
C ARG A 602 21.91 13.15 23.77
N VAL A 603 21.55 12.09 23.06
CA VAL A 603 22.34 11.54 21.94
C VAL A 603 21.90 12.25 20.67
N ARG A 604 22.83 12.98 20.05
CA ARG A 604 22.55 13.77 18.83
C ARG A 604 22.29 12.86 17.63
N GLY A 605 21.26 13.19 16.85
CA GLY A 605 21.00 12.64 15.53
C GLY A 605 21.14 13.69 14.43
N TYR A 606 20.76 13.33 13.20
CA TYR A 606 20.78 14.25 12.06
C TYR A 606 19.97 15.54 12.31
N ILE A 607 18.83 15.45 13.00
CA ILE A 607 18.01 16.64 13.30
C ILE A 607 18.71 17.69 14.17
N ASP A 608 19.75 17.30 14.92
CA ASP A 608 20.53 18.22 15.77
C ASP A 608 21.58 19.00 14.96
N THR A 609 21.76 18.68 13.67
CA THR A 609 22.77 19.27 12.77
C THR A 609 22.19 20.21 11.72
N LEU A 610 20.88 20.48 11.77
CA LEU A 610 20.18 21.22 10.72
C LEU A 610 20.43 22.73 10.84
N GLU A 611 20.66 23.37 9.70
CA GLU A 611 20.83 24.82 9.60
C GLU A 611 19.46 25.50 9.44
N ILE A 612 18.93 26.01 10.54
CA ILE A 612 17.65 26.73 10.57
C ILE A 612 17.90 28.21 10.20
N PRO A 613 17.01 28.90 9.46
CA PRO A 613 17.17 30.31 9.10
C PRO A 613 16.85 31.25 10.28
N LEU A 614 17.62 31.12 11.37
CA LEU A 614 17.37 31.79 12.65
C LEU A 614 17.47 33.32 12.54
N ILE A 615 18.35 33.83 11.68
CA ILE A 615 18.54 35.28 11.49
C ILE A 615 17.27 35.89 10.88
N GLN A 616 16.73 35.30 9.82
CA GLN A 616 15.51 35.78 9.15
C GLN A 616 14.32 35.73 10.11
N ILE A 617 14.19 34.64 10.86
CA ILE A 617 13.14 34.47 11.89
C ILE A 617 13.31 35.52 13.00
N GLY A 618 14.55 35.75 13.46
CA GLY A 618 14.85 36.72 14.51
C GLY A 618 14.59 38.17 14.13
N ILE A 619 14.98 38.57 12.91
CA ILE A 619 14.69 39.91 12.37
C ILE A 619 13.17 40.14 12.31
N ALA A 620 12.42 39.16 11.79
CA ALA A 620 10.97 39.25 11.72
C ALA A 620 10.30 39.32 13.10
N ASN A 621 10.94 38.78 14.13
CA ASN A 621 10.44 38.75 15.51
C ASN A 621 10.85 39.98 16.36
N ASN A 622 11.75 40.86 15.88
CA ASN A 622 12.33 41.94 16.70
C ASN A 622 11.28 42.95 17.20
N SER A 623 10.24 43.20 16.40
CA SER A 623 9.18 44.17 16.70
C SER A 623 7.83 43.50 16.98
N ASN A 624 7.85 42.27 17.47
CA ASN A 624 6.65 41.45 17.67
C ASN A 624 5.81 41.95 18.87
N GLN A 625 4.56 42.29 18.61
CA GLN A 625 3.63 42.81 19.61
C GLN A 625 2.95 41.70 20.43
N MET A 626 2.89 40.48 19.89
CA MET A 626 2.27 39.32 20.54
C MET A 626 3.21 38.56 21.48
N LEU A 627 4.36 39.12 21.83
CA LEU A 627 5.39 38.46 22.65
C LEU A 627 4.82 37.87 23.95
N ASP A 628 4.01 38.66 24.66
CA ASP A 628 3.49 38.27 25.98
C ASP A 628 2.49 37.11 25.85
N ALA A 629 1.56 37.17 24.89
CA ALA A 629 0.62 36.10 24.60
C ALA A 629 1.33 34.82 24.12
N ALA A 630 2.31 34.97 23.22
CA ALA A 630 3.03 33.85 22.64
C ALA A 630 3.81 33.06 23.70
N VAL A 631 4.56 33.74 24.57
CA VAL A 631 5.34 33.08 25.63
C VAL A 631 4.42 32.40 26.65
N ASN A 632 3.29 33.01 27.01
CA ASN A 632 2.31 32.38 27.91
C ASN A 632 1.76 31.08 27.32
N LEU A 633 1.25 31.10 26.08
CA LEU A 633 0.74 29.89 25.41
C LEU A 633 1.79 28.79 25.30
N LEU A 634 3.03 29.15 24.93
CA LEU A 634 4.13 28.19 24.82
C LEU A 634 4.51 27.59 26.18
N SER A 635 4.49 28.41 27.23
CA SER A 635 4.75 27.96 28.61
C SER A 635 3.67 26.99 29.09
N ASP A 636 2.40 27.30 28.87
CA ASP A 636 1.27 26.45 29.26
C ASP A 636 1.27 25.11 28.53
N TYR A 637 1.59 25.14 27.23
CA TYR A 637 1.80 23.91 26.44
C TYR A 637 2.94 23.06 27.01
N ASN A 638 4.12 23.66 27.23
CA ASN A 638 5.27 22.95 27.75
C ASN A 638 5.02 22.38 29.15
N LYS A 639 4.29 23.11 30.01
CA LYS A 639 3.88 22.65 31.34
C LYS A 639 2.95 21.45 31.24
N SER A 640 1.96 21.50 30.34
CA SER A 640 1.03 20.39 30.12
C SER A 640 1.75 19.14 29.61
N VAL A 641 2.70 19.30 28.69
CA VAL A 641 3.55 18.20 28.20
C VAL A 641 4.42 17.63 29.32
N ALA A 642 5.03 18.47 30.14
CA ALA A 642 5.85 18.01 31.26
C ALA A 642 5.03 17.20 32.28
N VAL A 643 3.84 17.70 32.65
CA VAL A 643 2.92 16.98 33.56
C VAL A 643 2.52 15.62 33.00
N MET A 644 2.23 15.53 31.70
CA MET A 644 1.94 14.25 31.03
C MET A 644 3.16 13.31 31.03
N MET A 645 4.36 13.84 30.77
CA MET A 645 5.59 13.04 30.77
C MET A 645 5.88 12.44 32.15
N ASP A 646 5.71 13.21 33.22
CA ASP A 646 5.90 12.77 34.61
C ASP A 646 4.85 11.72 35.02
N ARG A 647 3.57 11.96 34.70
CA ARG A 647 2.47 11.01 35.01
C ARG A 647 2.62 9.65 34.32
N THR A 648 3.37 9.59 33.23
CA THR A 648 3.54 8.39 32.41
C THR A 648 4.92 7.73 32.61
N GLU A 649 5.79 8.29 33.46
CA GLU A 649 7.20 7.84 33.60
C GLU A 649 7.33 6.40 34.10
N ASP A 650 6.42 5.93 34.96
CA ASP A 650 6.48 4.59 35.58
C ASP A 650 5.66 3.53 34.84
N LEU A 651 4.97 3.88 33.75
CA LEU A 651 4.12 2.94 33.03
C LEU A 651 4.94 1.98 32.14
N PRO A 652 4.50 0.73 31.94
CA PRO A 652 5.10 -0.15 30.93
C PRO A 652 5.15 0.51 29.56
N VAL A 653 6.26 0.35 28.82
CA VAL A 653 6.55 1.09 27.57
C VAL A 653 5.36 1.12 26.61
N PHE A 654 4.69 -0.01 26.38
CA PHE A 654 3.54 -0.08 25.49
C PHE A 654 2.35 0.78 25.97
N VAL A 655 1.99 0.67 27.26
CA VAL A 655 0.89 1.43 27.88
C VAL A 655 1.23 2.92 27.95
N ARG A 656 2.49 3.23 28.25
CA ARG A 656 3.05 4.58 28.27
C ARG A 656 2.84 5.29 26.94
N GLU A 657 3.26 4.66 25.84
CA GLU A 657 3.18 5.27 24.51
C GLU A 657 1.74 5.50 24.03
N ILE A 658 0.81 4.58 24.35
CA ILE A 658 -0.62 4.75 24.04
C ILE A 658 -1.18 5.98 24.78
N LYS A 659 -1.01 6.03 26.11
CA LYS A 659 -1.52 7.14 26.91
C LYS A 659 -0.90 8.48 26.51
N ARG A 660 0.41 8.50 26.25
CA ARG A 660 1.10 9.70 25.77
C ARG A 660 0.51 10.20 24.46
N ARG A 661 0.16 9.31 23.52
CA ARG A 661 -0.46 9.73 22.25
C ARG A 661 -1.82 10.40 22.48
N GLU A 662 -2.69 9.78 23.27
CA GLU A 662 -4.03 10.31 23.58
C GLU A 662 -3.97 11.65 24.32
N GLU A 663 -3.09 11.77 25.32
CA GLU A 663 -2.90 13.02 26.06
C GLU A 663 -2.25 14.11 25.19
N ILE A 664 -1.28 13.77 24.32
CA ILE A 664 -0.69 14.73 23.37
C ILE A 664 -1.77 15.31 22.46
N GLU A 665 -2.66 14.48 21.92
CA GLU A 665 -3.77 14.96 21.07
C GLU A 665 -4.66 15.95 21.83
N THR A 666 -4.97 15.66 23.10
CA THR A 666 -5.76 16.54 23.96
C THR A 666 -5.06 17.87 24.23
N ILE A 667 -3.76 17.83 24.56
CA ILE A 667 -2.93 19.02 24.81
C ILE A 667 -2.83 19.87 23.53
N GLN A 668 -2.63 19.25 22.37
CA GLN A 668 -2.56 19.94 21.08
C GLN A 668 -3.89 20.59 20.70
N GLN A 669 -5.01 19.91 20.98
CA GLN A 669 -6.34 20.45 20.73
C GLN A 669 -6.63 21.68 21.61
N SER A 670 -6.30 21.61 22.91
CA SER A 670 -6.43 22.76 23.82
C SER A 670 -5.57 23.95 23.39
N LEU A 671 -4.33 23.71 22.96
CA LEU A 671 -3.46 24.75 22.40
C LEU A 671 -4.10 25.38 21.15
N LEU A 672 -4.63 24.55 20.24
CA LEU A 672 -5.25 25.03 19.01
C LEU A 672 -6.49 25.89 19.29
N GLU A 673 -7.32 25.51 20.26
CA GLU A 673 -8.49 26.30 20.69
C GLU A 673 -8.09 27.67 21.23
N GLN A 674 -7.06 27.73 22.07
CA GLN A 674 -6.54 29.00 22.59
C GLN A 674 -5.89 29.85 21.49
N PHE A 675 -5.14 29.21 20.58
CA PHE A 675 -4.52 29.87 19.42
C PHE A 675 -5.57 30.44 18.45
N ASN A 676 -6.72 29.76 18.31
CA ASN A 676 -7.81 30.21 17.45
C ASN A 676 -8.62 31.40 18.01
N GLN A 677 -8.33 31.87 19.23
CA GLN A 677 -8.95 33.09 19.76
C GLN A 677 -8.37 34.37 19.15
N TYR A 678 -7.17 34.29 18.56
CA TYR A 678 -6.46 35.42 17.96
C TYR A 678 -6.83 35.59 16.49
N THR A 679 -6.64 36.78 15.93
CA THR A 679 -6.79 37.08 14.49
C THR A 679 -5.66 36.45 13.66
N GLU A 680 -5.81 36.44 12.33
CA GLU A 680 -4.80 35.85 11.43
C GLU A 680 -3.41 36.51 11.59
N SER A 681 -3.37 37.85 11.68
CA SER A 681 -2.12 38.60 11.85
C SER A 681 -1.46 38.31 13.19
N GLU A 682 -2.23 38.31 14.27
CA GLU A 682 -1.75 38.00 15.61
C GLU A 682 -1.24 36.56 15.71
N ARG A 683 -1.92 35.59 15.08
CA ARG A 683 -1.46 34.20 15.00
C ARG A 683 -0.10 34.09 14.33
N ILE A 684 0.11 34.79 13.21
CA ILE A 684 1.41 34.82 12.52
C ILE A 684 2.51 35.37 13.45
N ASP A 685 2.22 36.44 14.18
CA ASP A 685 3.16 37.01 15.14
C ASP A 685 3.44 36.08 16.32
N ILE A 686 2.42 35.40 16.88
CA ILE A 686 2.62 34.35 17.88
C ILE A 686 3.60 33.28 17.36
N ILE A 687 3.42 32.83 16.12
CA ILE A 687 4.28 31.82 15.49
C ILE A 687 5.71 32.32 15.26
N LYS A 688 5.91 33.58 14.84
CA LYS A 688 7.26 34.18 14.76
C LYS A 688 7.98 34.11 16.11
N CYS A 689 7.26 34.42 17.18
CA CYS A 689 7.80 34.34 18.53
C CYS A 689 8.15 32.90 18.92
N TRP A 690 7.23 31.94 18.75
CA TRP A 690 7.50 30.53 19.05
C TRP A 690 8.68 29.99 18.26
N ALA A 691 8.73 30.24 16.95
CA ALA A 691 9.82 29.79 16.09
C ALA A 691 11.17 30.34 16.58
N TYR A 692 11.25 31.64 16.89
CA TYR A 692 12.48 32.24 17.41
C TYR A 692 12.89 31.65 18.76
N GLU A 693 11.95 31.52 19.71
CA GLU A 693 12.22 30.98 21.05
C GLU A 693 12.69 29.52 21.01
N ILE A 694 12.10 28.71 20.15
CA ILE A 694 12.47 27.31 19.97
C ILE A 694 13.85 27.21 19.31
N TYR A 695 14.03 27.87 18.16
CA TYR A 695 15.21 27.68 17.32
C TYR A 695 16.46 28.40 17.81
N ARG A 696 16.34 29.42 18.68
CA ARG A 696 17.50 30.04 19.34
C ARG A 696 18.09 29.20 20.47
N SER A 697 17.39 28.13 20.88
CA SER A 697 17.77 27.29 22.02
C SER A 697 18.25 25.92 21.55
N ASP A 698 18.95 25.19 22.42
CA ASP A 698 19.31 23.79 22.18
C ASP A 698 18.07 22.87 22.04
N ARG A 699 16.88 23.38 22.35
CA ARG A 699 15.59 22.68 22.17
C ARG A 699 15.04 22.82 20.75
N ALA A 700 15.79 23.39 19.81
CA ALA A 700 15.42 23.49 18.39
C ALA A 700 14.91 22.16 17.80
N VAL A 701 15.44 21.02 18.27
CA VAL A 701 15.00 19.68 17.88
C VAL A 701 13.56 19.33 18.28
N HIS A 702 12.94 20.08 19.20
CA HIS A 702 11.58 19.90 19.70
C HIS A 702 10.58 20.92 19.11
N ASP A 703 10.74 21.28 17.84
CA ASP A 703 9.88 22.23 17.11
C ASP A 703 8.51 21.69 16.68
N SER A 704 8.09 20.51 17.19
CA SER A 704 6.85 19.84 16.76
C SER A 704 5.60 20.71 16.92
N ILE A 705 5.60 21.63 17.88
CA ILE A 705 4.50 22.59 18.10
C ILE A 705 4.21 23.45 16.86
N LEU A 706 5.25 23.83 16.11
CA LEU A 706 5.13 24.64 14.89
C LEU A 706 4.49 23.86 13.73
N TRP A 707 4.47 22.53 13.82
CA TRP A 707 4.05 21.64 12.74
C TRP A 707 2.77 20.85 13.09
N ILE A 708 2.07 21.23 14.15
CA ILE A 708 0.73 20.73 14.51
C ILE A 708 -0.28 21.15 13.44
N ARG A 709 -1.25 20.29 13.13
CA ARG A 709 -2.33 20.63 12.18
C ARG A 709 -3.09 21.89 12.64
N GLY A 710 -3.35 22.82 11.73
CA GLY A 710 -3.99 24.11 12.03
C GLY A 710 -3.02 25.19 12.49
N ILE A 711 -1.89 24.82 13.11
CA ILE A 711 -0.78 25.74 13.45
C ILE A 711 0.22 25.81 12.29
N ALA A 712 0.50 24.68 11.65
CA ALA A 712 1.48 24.54 10.58
C ALA A 712 1.21 25.44 9.37
N ASP A 713 -0.06 25.70 9.05
CA ASP A 713 -0.42 26.60 7.94
C ASP A 713 0.09 28.03 8.21
N TYR A 714 0.01 28.50 9.45
CA TYR A 714 0.56 29.79 9.88
C TYR A 714 2.09 29.78 9.93
N THR A 715 2.71 28.66 10.30
CA THR A 715 4.18 28.48 10.21
C THR A 715 4.64 28.60 8.76
N ILE A 716 3.96 27.95 7.82
CA ILE A 716 4.26 28.03 6.39
C ILE A 716 4.08 29.47 5.87
N GLN A 717 2.98 30.13 6.24
CA GLN A 717 2.71 31.52 5.87
C GLN A 717 3.74 32.48 6.45
N MET A 718 4.14 32.29 7.70
CA MET A 718 5.20 33.05 8.36
C MET A 718 6.52 32.90 7.60
N LEU A 719 6.92 31.66 7.29
CA LEU A 719 8.15 31.40 6.51
C LEU A 719 8.08 32.02 5.10
N ALA A 720 6.91 32.04 4.48
CA ALA A 720 6.71 32.72 3.20
C ALA A 720 6.87 34.25 3.32
N ASN A 721 6.22 34.86 4.32
CA ASN A 721 6.30 36.31 4.56
C ASN A 721 7.74 36.82 4.74
N ILE A 722 8.62 36.00 5.32
CA ILE A 722 10.03 36.34 5.57
C ILE A 722 10.98 35.90 4.44
N GLY A 723 10.44 35.39 3.32
CA GLY A 723 11.21 35.02 2.12
C GLY A 723 11.88 33.64 2.16
N VAL A 724 11.63 32.82 3.20
CA VAL A 724 12.15 31.44 3.31
C VAL A 724 11.29 30.46 2.50
N ALA A 725 10.03 30.80 2.24
CA ALA A 725 9.11 29.99 1.44
C ALA A 725 8.44 30.82 0.33
N HIS A 726 7.70 30.16 -0.54
CA HIS A 726 6.87 30.82 -1.55
C HIS A 726 5.45 31.01 -1.04
N HIS A 727 4.78 32.06 -1.50
CA HIS A 727 3.35 32.27 -1.30
C HIS A 727 2.51 31.54 -2.36
N ILE A 728 1.21 31.41 -2.08
CA ILE A 728 0.20 30.86 -2.99
C ILE A 728 -0.89 31.90 -3.24
N LYS A 729 -1.18 32.22 -4.51
CA LYS A 729 -2.36 33.04 -4.87
C LYS A 729 -3.58 32.12 -4.98
N ARG A 730 -4.70 32.52 -4.38
CA ARG A 730 -5.99 31.81 -4.40
C ARG A 730 -7.01 32.50 -5.32
N ASN A 731 -6.60 32.94 -6.49
CA ASN A 731 -7.46 33.69 -7.44
C ASN A 731 -8.20 32.78 -8.44
N GLY A 732 -8.59 31.56 -8.02
CA GLY A 732 -9.13 30.53 -8.91
C GLY A 732 -8.07 29.72 -9.67
N SER A 733 -6.80 30.18 -9.68
CA SER A 733 -5.62 29.41 -10.07
C SER A 733 -4.61 29.41 -8.90
N ILE A 734 -4.17 28.22 -8.46
CA ILE A 734 -3.11 28.12 -7.43
C ILE A 734 -1.75 28.34 -8.11
N ASN A 735 -1.23 29.56 -7.99
CA ASN A 735 0.09 29.93 -8.51
C ASN A 735 1.05 30.28 -7.37
N ARG A 736 2.29 29.76 -7.48
CA ARG A 736 3.37 30.06 -6.53
C ARG A 736 4.08 31.35 -6.90
N TYR A 737 4.43 32.16 -5.93
CA TYR A 737 5.22 33.37 -6.13
C TYR A 737 6.11 33.65 -4.91
N HIS A 738 7.21 34.37 -5.12
CA HIS A 738 8.11 34.81 -4.05
C HIS A 738 7.86 36.30 -3.81
N GLU A 739 7.45 36.64 -2.59
CA GLU A 739 7.23 38.01 -2.15
C GLU A 739 7.56 38.07 -0.67
N ILE A 740 8.33 39.06 -0.26
CA ILE A 740 8.61 39.32 1.16
C ILE A 740 7.61 40.39 1.59
N LYS A 741 6.74 40.07 2.54
CA LYS A 741 5.76 41.05 3.04
C LYS A 741 6.40 41.92 4.11
N PRO A 742 6.41 43.26 3.94
CA PRO A 742 6.82 44.14 5.02
C PRO A 742 5.86 44.00 6.22
N ASN A 743 6.40 44.03 7.44
CA ASN A 743 5.56 44.09 8.65
C ASN A 743 4.82 45.44 8.64
N GLU A 744 3.49 45.42 8.51
CA GLU A 744 2.68 46.59 8.82
C GLU A 744 2.66 46.77 10.34
N HIS A 745 3.25 47.85 10.83
CA HIS A 745 3.15 48.25 12.23
C HIS A 745 1.82 48.97 12.45
N LYS A 746 0.78 48.24 12.85
CA LYS A 746 -0.34 48.84 13.57
C LYS A 746 -0.06 48.80 15.08
N VAL A 747 -0.46 49.83 15.81
CA VAL A 747 -0.29 49.88 17.27
C VAL A 747 -1.54 49.27 17.88
N ASP A 748 -1.54 47.94 18.00
CA ASP A 748 -2.70 47.17 18.48
C ASP A 748 -2.48 46.67 19.91
N THR A 749 -1.38 47.10 20.55
CA THR A 749 -1.03 46.74 21.91
C THR A 749 -0.44 47.93 22.66
N ILE A 750 -0.77 48.01 23.95
CA ILE A 750 -0.10 48.93 24.88
C ILE A 750 0.30 48.18 26.14
N ARG A 751 1.47 48.53 26.65
CA ARG A 751 1.95 48.05 27.94
C ARG A 751 1.69 49.11 29.00
N LEU A 752 1.03 48.71 30.07
CA LEU A 752 0.78 49.52 31.25
C LEU A 752 1.61 49.04 32.42
N TRP A 753 2.01 49.94 33.31
CA TRP A 753 2.80 49.59 34.50
C TRP A 753 2.50 50.49 35.70
N SER A 754 2.76 49.97 36.90
CA SER A 754 2.66 50.68 38.19
C SER A 754 3.91 50.42 39.03
N LYS A 755 4.08 51.22 40.08
CA LYS A 755 5.07 50.95 41.14
C LYS A 755 4.64 49.79 42.04
N GLU A 756 3.33 49.55 42.13
CA GLU A 756 2.73 48.46 42.89
C GLU A 756 2.45 47.24 41.99
N SER A 757 2.18 46.07 42.57
CA SER A 757 1.87 44.89 41.76
C SER A 757 0.49 45.01 41.13
N ILE A 758 0.38 44.67 39.86
CA ILE A 758 -0.87 44.65 39.11
C ILE A 758 -1.09 43.23 38.60
N ASP A 759 -2.27 42.69 38.83
CA ASP A 759 -2.70 41.41 38.27
C ASP A 759 -3.60 41.62 37.06
N ALA A 760 -3.22 41.04 35.93
CA ALA A 760 -4.03 41.02 34.71
C ALA A 760 -5.44 40.46 34.94
N SER A 761 -5.62 39.53 35.89
CA SER A 761 -6.93 38.92 36.19
C SER A 761 -7.94 39.95 36.72
N ALA A 762 -7.47 40.93 37.51
CA ALA A 762 -8.31 41.96 38.11
C ALA A 762 -8.87 42.94 37.05
N LEU A 763 -8.15 43.14 35.95
CA LEU A 763 -8.49 44.06 34.87
C LEU A 763 -8.95 43.34 33.59
N SER A 764 -9.22 42.03 33.69
CA SER A 764 -9.62 41.20 32.55
C SER A 764 -11.07 41.42 32.08
N LYS A 765 -11.89 42.08 32.91
CA LYS A 765 -13.31 42.36 32.64
C LYS A 765 -13.57 43.74 32.03
N GLU A 766 -12.54 44.59 31.98
CA GLU A 766 -12.66 45.96 31.49
C GLU A 766 -12.71 45.98 29.96
N ALA A 767 -13.68 46.70 29.40
CA ALA A 767 -13.94 46.72 27.95
C ALA A 767 -13.22 47.85 27.21
N SER A 768 -12.70 48.85 27.92
CA SER A 768 -12.02 50.00 27.33
C SER A 768 -10.97 50.61 28.26
N VAL A 769 -9.99 51.27 27.66
CA VAL A 769 -8.97 52.08 28.35
C VAL A 769 -8.94 53.48 27.73
N LEU A 770 -8.90 54.50 28.58
CA LEU A 770 -8.68 55.88 28.15
C LEU A 770 -7.19 56.22 28.31
N ILE A 771 -6.57 56.68 27.22
CA ILE A 771 -5.19 57.17 27.21
C ILE A 771 -5.21 58.70 27.18
N GLU A 772 -4.58 59.32 28.16
CA GLU A 772 -4.42 60.78 28.24
C GLU A 772 -3.05 61.11 28.83
N ASN A 773 -2.26 61.94 28.15
CA ASN A 773 -0.95 62.40 28.65
C ASN A 773 0.00 61.26 29.10
N ARG A 774 0.04 60.15 28.36
CA ARG A 774 0.82 58.92 28.68
C ARG A 774 0.40 58.21 29.98
N LYS A 775 -0.80 58.50 30.49
CA LYS A 775 -1.48 57.72 31.53
C LYS A 775 -2.63 56.95 30.93
N ALA A 776 -2.95 55.82 31.54
CA ALA A 776 -4.03 54.94 31.15
C ALA A 776 -5.02 54.79 32.30
N LEU A 777 -6.28 55.12 32.04
CA LEU A 777 -7.39 54.93 32.95
C LEU A 777 -8.16 53.67 32.52
N ILE A 778 -8.16 52.65 33.38
CA ILE A 778 -8.80 51.35 33.16
C ILE A 778 -9.54 50.91 34.43
N GLY A 779 -10.86 50.77 34.36
CA GLY A 779 -11.70 50.64 35.55
C GLY A 779 -11.46 51.79 36.54
N ASP A 780 -11.23 51.46 37.81
CA ASP A 780 -10.89 52.42 38.88
C ASP A 780 -9.37 52.68 39.01
N SER A 781 -8.54 52.17 38.10
CA SER A 781 -7.08 52.21 38.20
C SER A 781 -6.44 53.21 37.23
N GLU A 782 -5.52 54.03 37.73
CA GLU A 782 -4.63 54.88 36.94
C GLU A 782 -3.25 54.22 36.80
N LEU A 783 -2.86 53.90 35.56
CA LEU A 783 -1.61 53.22 35.25
C LEU A 783 -0.74 54.06 34.30
N ASN A 784 0.57 53.81 34.27
CA ASN A 784 1.47 54.50 33.36
C ASN A 784 1.59 53.73 32.05
N VAL A 785 1.55 54.44 30.91
CA VAL A 785 1.84 53.85 29.60
C VAL A 785 3.36 53.68 29.44
N GLY A 786 3.79 52.51 28.98
CA GLY A 786 5.21 52.19 28.77
C GLY A 786 5.90 53.15 27.81
N ASP A 787 7.19 53.38 28.03
CA ASP A 787 8.05 54.23 27.17
C ASP A 787 8.22 53.70 25.75
N GLU A 788 8.00 52.42 25.56
CA GLU A 788 8.01 51.77 24.26
C GLU A 788 6.72 51.94 23.45
N CYS A 789 5.64 52.44 24.06
CA CYS A 789 4.32 52.51 23.43
C CYS A 789 4.13 53.85 22.71
N ILE A 790 3.94 53.79 21.39
CA ILE A 790 3.61 54.97 20.57
C ILE A 790 2.10 54.97 20.31
N ILE A 791 1.32 55.48 21.25
CA ILE A 791 -0.14 55.56 21.16
C ILE A 791 -0.62 57.00 21.31
N ARG A 792 -1.73 57.36 20.64
CA ARG A 792 -2.34 58.69 20.75
C ARG A 792 -3.28 58.74 21.95
N ASP A 793 -3.59 59.93 22.42
CA ASP A 793 -4.63 60.10 23.43
C ASP A 793 -6.00 59.76 22.81
N GLY A 794 -6.85 59.07 23.57
CA GLY A 794 -8.12 58.56 23.10
C GLY A 794 -8.65 57.38 23.90
N ILE A 795 -9.88 56.97 23.61
CA ILE A 795 -10.51 55.79 24.19
C ILE A 795 -10.30 54.62 23.24
N TYR A 796 -9.77 53.52 23.77
CA TYR A 796 -9.49 52.30 23.02
C TYR A 796 -10.30 51.15 23.62
N SER A 797 -10.91 50.34 22.76
CA SER A 797 -11.57 49.10 23.18
C SER A 797 -10.52 48.03 23.46
N ILE A 798 -10.67 47.33 24.58
CA ILE A 798 -9.75 46.27 25.01
C ILE A 798 -10.30 44.93 24.49
N SER A 799 -9.50 44.22 23.71
CA SER A 799 -9.81 42.85 23.32
C SER A 799 -9.34 41.85 24.38
N ARG A 800 -8.18 42.10 25.01
CA ARG A 800 -7.59 41.17 25.98
C ARG A 800 -6.58 41.86 26.89
N THR A 801 -6.49 41.38 28.13
CA THR A 801 -5.47 41.78 29.12
C THR A 801 -4.59 40.58 29.47
N VAL A 802 -3.27 40.73 29.42
CA VAL A 802 -2.32 39.71 29.86
C VAL A 802 -1.23 40.30 30.75
N GLN A 803 -0.63 39.47 31.60
CA GLN A 803 0.52 39.90 32.39
C GLN A 803 1.74 40.11 31.48
N SER A 804 2.45 41.23 31.64
CA SER A 804 3.60 41.54 30.78
C SER A 804 4.79 40.65 31.10
N ILE A 805 5.60 40.37 30.08
CA ILE A 805 6.83 39.59 30.19
C ILE A 805 8.02 40.50 29.88
N SER A 806 9.10 40.30 30.63
CA SER A 806 10.35 41.02 30.42
C SER A 806 10.92 40.73 29.03
N ARG A 807 11.14 41.79 28.24
CA ARG A 807 11.83 41.68 26.94
C ARG A 807 13.31 41.31 27.09
N LYS A 808 13.94 41.69 28.21
CA LYS A 808 15.34 41.37 28.55
C LYS A 808 15.48 39.93 29.07
N ASN A 809 14.59 39.54 29.99
CA ASN A 809 14.57 38.22 30.61
C ASN A 809 13.29 37.47 30.20
N ARG A 810 13.23 37.07 28.92
CA ARG A 810 12.06 36.40 28.33
C ARG A 810 11.66 35.18 29.16
N GLY A 811 10.40 35.14 29.61
CA GLY A 811 9.88 34.12 30.53
C GLY A 811 9.71 34.57 31.99
N VAL A 812 10.23 35.75 32.35
CA VAL A 812 9.95 36.37 33.65
C VAL A 812 8.72 37.27 33.54
N VAL A 813 7.67 36.87 34.25
CA VAL A 813 6.44 37.64 34.43
C VAL A 813 6.74 38.90 35.26
N LEU A 814 6.38 40.06 34.72
CA LEU A 814 6.55 41.35 35.39
C LEU A 814 5.35 41.57 36.32
N ARG A 815 5.58 41.54 37.64
CA ARG A 815 4.52 41.67 38.66
C ARG A 815 3.83 43.04 38.64
N ASN A 816 4.45 44.04 38.03
CA ASN A 816 4.03 45.43 38.07
C ASN A 816 3.64 45.97 36.69
N SER A 817 3.45 45.10 35.71
CA SER A 817 3.14 45.49 34.33
C SER A 817 2.21 44.50 33.65
N ILE A 818 1.27 45.05 32.88
CA ILE A 818 0.28 44.31 32.08
C ILE A 818 0.30 44.82 30.65
N THR A 819 -0.08 43.97 29.70
CA THR A 819 -0.20 44.32 28.29
C THR A 819 -1.67 44.21 27.89
N LEU A 820 -2.20 45.29 27.34
CA LEU A 820 -3.53 45.36 26.76
C LEU A 820 -3.42 45.18 25.25
N TYR A 821 -4.25 44.29 24.70
CA TYR A 821 -4.50 44.17 23.27
C TYR A 821 -5.75 44.99 22.95
N LEU A 822 -5.67 45.83 21.93
CA LEU A 822 -6.70 46.79 21.52
C LEU A 822 -7.44 46.28 20.28
N GLN A 823 -8.68 46.73 20.05
CA GLN A 823 -9.48 46.41 18.85
C GLN A 823 -9.34 47.43 17.72
#